data_AF-A0A8H2Y3K9-F1
#
_entry.id   AF-A0A8H2Y3K9-F1
#
_cell.length_a   1.000
_cell.length_b   1.000
_cell.length_c   1.000
_cell.angle_alpha   90.00
_cell.angle_beta   90.00
_cell.angle_gamma   90.00
#
_symmetry.space_group_name_H-M   'P 1'
#
loop_
_entity.id
_entity.type
_entity.pdbx_description
1 polymer ?
#
loop_
_entity_poly.entity_id
_entity_poly.type
_entity_poly.pdbx_seq_one_letter_code
_entity_poly.pdbx_strand_id
1 'polypeptide(L)'
;MDEEDVQMFAQGAAGLALAASALAEAARSLSEAAAALSAFSIASQDTEVPSTAYQSCESATQVSESHGMDDEGDDAQEADDDDSSVGANTGNNVYPRDVTPEASTIDNEDQYDSQLDLTPTRSHFEVPYESSDGKERPSLESINQLIRPGHLYLVLAEEFDALPLILAYATAGKKTICYVPTSGSLSPWESIISSIIPNRQVWSAVSFSGNSIVQLSEIVEQFASAEKGSVLTLRSTFNARANECKAHSRADSVIFWGLPGSKFWPDTMEAVQQSPHTLLILSQREYVHSNCQSFLTGLGSSFAAHPNHRELNSFNPGSLLTNFRDNVQRIIPRAQHSQNTQAIYEALLESPINDTGYAGFITPSSAKRIDVVNKFMARVFLRGTVENGSSRYPPAGPELQIPDRTNRRLAVIFKAKAPIGKDSAGVKPKAIPETIPNKEPVKAPGPLVFTPRPGRWWICLQRDADVIPFICYLAHQHPKSMCCISHTDSAFVYGNLFNKISTHKVIITSKKPRTLEEGIERFSKAALENSLCLVRGNPLETVDNPLSFERVKADALIYWGLPAESSFLWPSKVSQGQFTHVYVIVPLDQFSTARKPIMTESGFQEHPDSATLNTEGEHSIMHPFREKVKSALASTTPGEYRQISHFYFPANPAAYTATEFLKRAMLWNGY
;
A
#
# COMPACT_ATOMS: atom_id res chain seq x y z
N MET A 1 1.25 44.51 -22.30
CA MET A 1 2.27 44.06 -21.35
C MET A 1 2.46 45.24 -20.44
N ASP A 2 1.73 45.18 -19.35
CA ASP A 2 1.34 46.36 -18.62
C ASP A 2 2.23 46.44 -17.37
N GLU A 3 2.21 47.54 -16.61
CA GLU A 3 3.22 47.72 -15.55
C GLU A 3 3.16 46.61 -14.48
N GLU A 4 1.98 46.02 -14.23
CA GLU A 4 1.82 44.82 -13.40
C GLU A 4 2.53 43.58 -13.97
N ASP A 5 2.52 43.34 -15.29
CA ASP A 5 3.24 42.20 -15.90
C ASP A 5 4.74 42.33 -15.63
N VAL A 6 5.29 43.52 -15.88
CA VAL A 6 6.72 43.82 -15.71
C VAL A 6 7.11 43.70 -14.24
N GLN A 7 6.25 44.14 -13.32
CA GLN A 7 6.48 44.04 -11.88
C GLN A 7 6.41 42.59 -11.38
N MET A 8 5.47 41.77 -11.89
CA MET A 8 5.42 40.32 -11.61
C MET A 8 6.66 39.58 -12.14
N PHE A 9 7.12 39.89 -13.36
CA PHE A 9 8.34 39.28 -13.90
C PHE A 9 9.59 39.67 -13.08
N ALA A 10 9.70 40.94 -12.65
CA ALA A 10 10.78 41.38 -11.78
C ALA A 10 10.77 40.66 -10.42
N GLN A 11 9.58 40.49 -9.82
CA GLN A 11 9.43 39.79 -8.54
C GLN A 11 9.73 38.28 -8.67
N GLY A 12 9.34 37.64 -9.78
CA GLY A 12 9.70 36.25 -10.09
C GLY A 12 11.21 36.05 -10.28
N ALA A 13 11.87 36.97 -10.99
CA ALA A 13 13.32 36.96 -11.18
C ALA A 13 14.08 37.13 -9.84
N ALA A 14 13.60 38.01 -8.96
CA ALA A 14 14.16 38.18 -7.62
C ALA A 14 14.01 36.91 -6.76
N GLY A 15 12.85 36.24 -6.82
CA GLY A 15 12.64 34.95 -6.15
C GLY A 15 13.58 33.85 -6.63
N LEU A 16 13.81 33.75 -7.95
CA LEU A 16 14.78 32.83 -8.54
C LEU A 16 16.23 33.12 -8.11
N ALA A 17 16.63 34.38 -8.05
CA ALA A 17 17.97 34.77 -7.60
C ALA A 17 18.23 34.39 -6.12
N LEU A 18 17.22 34.57 -5.25
CA LEU A 18 17.30 34.14 -3.84
C LEU A 18 17.38 32.61 -3.72
N ALA A 19 16.59 31.87 -4.50
CA ALA A 19 16.63 30.41 -4.51
C ALA A 19 17.98 29.86 -4.99
N ALA A 20 18.56 30.44 -6.04
CA ALA A 20 19.88 30.09 -6.54
C ALA A 20 20.99 30.38 -5.52
N SER A 21 20.89 31.50 -4.80
CA SER A 21 21.84 31.88 -3.74
C SER A 21 21.82 30.88 -2.58
N ALA A 22 20.63 30.49 -2.12
CA ALA A 22 20.47 29.48 -1.07
C ALA A 22 20.99 28.09 -1.50
N LEU A 23 20.81 27.72 -2.77
CA LEU A 23 21.34 26.46 -3.31
C LEU A 23 22.88 26.46 -3.34
N ALA A 24 23.50 27.58 -3.73
CA ALA A 24 24.95 27.74 -3.73
C ALA A 24 25.56 27.67 -2.32
N GLU A 25 24.89 28.26 -1.32
CA GLU A 25 25.32 28.18 0.08
C GLU A 25 25.18 26.77 0.68
N ALA A 26 24.12 26.04 0.32
CA ALA A 26 23.98 24.63 0.67
C ALA A 26 25.08 23.76 0.04
N ALA A 27 25.43 24.00 -1.23
CA ALA A 27 26.52 23.31 -1.92
C ALA A 27 27.89 23.61 -1.30
N ARG A 28 28.15 24.87 -0.94
CA ARG A 28 29.35 25.29 -0.19
C ARG A 28 29.45 24.55 1.15
N SER A 29 28.36 24.51 1.92
CA SER A 29 28.29 23.83 3.22
C SER A 29 28.58 22.33 3.11
N LEU A 30 28.10 21.67 2.05
CA LEU A 30 28.41 20.27 1.74
C LEU A 30 29.89 20.06 1.39
N SER A 31 30.49 20.98 0.63
CA SER A 31 31.90 20.92 0.26
C SER A 31 32.82 21.14 1.47
N GLU A 32 32.47 22.06 2.37
CA GLU A 32 33.18 22.30 3.64
C GLU A 32 33.11 21.07 4.56
N ALA A 33 31.94 20.42 4.65
CA ALA A 33 31.78 19.17 5.40
C ALA A 33 32.60 18.01 4.81
N ALA A 34 32.65 17.87 3.48
CA ALA A 34 33.47 16.86 2.81
C ALA A 34 34.98 17.09 3.03
N ALA A 35 35.43 18.35 2.99
CA ALA A 35 36.82 18.71 3.28
C ALA A 35 37.20 18.39 4.74
N ALA A 36 36.31 18.67 5.70
CA ALA A 36 36.52 18.32 7.11
C ALA A 36 36.65 16.80 7.32
N LEU A 37 35.81 15.99 6.66
CA LEU A 37 35.91 14.52 6.71
C LEU A 37 37.21 14.01 6.07
N SER A 38 37.66 14.61 4.97
CA SER A 38 38.93 14.26 4.32
C SER A 38 40.14 14.53 5.24
N ALA A 39 40.15 15.67 5.96
CA ALA A 39 41.21 16.00 6.91
C ALA A 39 41.35 14.97 8.04
N PHE A 40 40.24 14.42 8.55
CA PHE A 40 40.27 13.35 9.55
C PHE A 40 40.88 12.03 9.03
N SER A 41 40.79 11.74 7.72
CA SER A 41 41.35 10.52 7.13
C SER A 41 42.88 10.52 7.09
N ILE A 42 43.51 11.69 6.98
CA ILE A 42 44.97 11.83 6.84
C ILE A 42 45.66 11.65 8.20
N ALA A 43 45.01 12.07 9.29
CA ALA A 43 45.56 12.04 10.65
C ALA A 43 45.66 10.63 11.29
N SER A 44 45.40 9.55 10.53
CA SER A 44 45.22 8.19 11.07
C SER A 44 46.16 7.11 10.48
N GLN A 45 47.21 7.48 9.75
CA GLN A 45 48.10 6.52 9.06
C GLN A 45 49.53 6.38 9.63
N ASP A 46 49.95 7.19 10.61
CA ASP A 46 51.27 7.08 11.24
C ASP A 46 51.30 6.02 12.36
N THR A 47 51.42 4.73 12.02
CA THR A 47 51.88 3.69 12.96
C THR A 47 52.56 2.51 12.23
N GLU A 48 53.89 2.54 12.11
CA GLU A 48 54.68 1.46 11.49
C GLU A 48 54.87 0.24 12.42
N VAL A 49 54.67 -0.99 11.90
CA VAL A 49 55.32 -2.23 12.36
C VAL A 49 55.54 -3.15 11.13
N PRO A 50 56.71 -3.78 10.93
CA PRO A 50 57.12 -4.30 9.61
C PRO A 50 56.73 -5.77 9.31
N SER A 51 56.73 -6.11 8.02
CA SER A 51 56.46 -7.44 7.47
C SER A 51 57.70 -8.33 7.33
N THR A 52 57.59 -9.63 7.67
CA THR A 52 58.58 -10.67 7.35
C THR A 52 58.14 -11.52 6.16
N ALA A 53 59.07 -11.81 5.24
CA ALA A 53 58.85 -12.64 4.05
C ALA A 53 59.00 -14.15 4.31
N TYR A 54 58.43 -14.98 3.42
CA TYR A 54 58.89 -16.31 2.95
C TYR A 54 57.75 -16.88 2.06
N GLN A 55 57.88 -17.68 1.00
CA GLN A 55 58.84 -17.89 -0.10
C GLN A 55 58.27 -19.09 -0.89
N SER A 56 58.28 -19.01 -2.23
CA SER A 56 58.15 -20.08 -3.25
C SER A 56 57.93 -21.55 -2.84
N CYS A 57 57.04 -22.24 -3.58
CA CYS A 57 57.39 -23.57 -4.12
C CYS A 57 56.55 -23.93 -5.38
N GLU A 58 57.20 -24.46 -6.42
CA GLU A 58 56.56 -25.02 -7.63
C GLU A 58 56.21 -26.51 -7.44
N SER A 59 55.27 -27.05 -8.24
CA SER A 59 55.18 -28.49 -8.54
C SER A 59 54.33 -28.80 -9.78
N ALA A 60 54.66 -29.89 -10.47
CA ALA A 60 54.35 -30.11 -11.89
C ALA A 60 53.15 -31.05 -12.19
N THR A 61 52.47 -30.74 -13.30
CA THR A 61 52.04 -31.64 -14.40
C THR A 61 51.31 -32.97 -14.12
N GLN A 62 50.06 -33.06 -14.59
CA GLN A 62 49.48 -34.15 -15.42
C GLN A 62 48.19 -33.59 -16.07
N VAL A 63 48.07 -33.45 -17.40
CA VAL A 63 47.85 -34.49 -18.44
C VAL A 63 46.51 -35.23 -18.29
N SER A 64 45.53 -34.85 -19.11
CA SER A 64 44.50 -35.75 -19.66
C SER A 64 43.90 -35.14 -20.92
N GLU A 65 43.68 -35.94 -21.96
CA GLU A 65 43.12 -35.51 -23.25
C GLU A 65 41.59 -35.61 -23.28
N SER A 66 40.90 -34.75 -24.04
CA SER A 66 39.87 -35.20 -24.99
C SER A 66 39.36 -34.05 -25.88
N HIS A 67 38.93 -34.43 -27.09
CA HIS A 67 38.45 -33.61 -28.21
C HIS A 67 37.80 -32.24 -27.89
N GLY A 68 38.36 -31.19 -28.51
CA GLY A 68 37.57 -30.13 -29.15
C GLY A 68 37.57 -30.33 -30.67
N MET A 69 36.65 -29.67 -31.38
CA MET A 69 36.64 -29.56 -32.85
C MET A 69 36.69 -28.08 -33.25
N ASP A 70 37.61 -27.76 -34.17
CA ASP A 70 37.57 -26.61 -35.09
C ASP A 70 36.47 -26.88 -36.16
N ASP A 71 35.99 -26.00 -37.03
CA ASP A 71 36.13 -24.54 -37.34
C ASP A 71 34.81 -24.17 -38.09
N GLU A 72 34.37 -22.94 -38.44
CA GLU A 72 34.87 -21.55 -38.47
C GLU A 72 33.83 -20.66 -37.69
N GLY A 73 33.97 -19.36 -37.39
CA GLY A 73 34.99 -18.34 -37.71
C GLY A 73 34.39 -17.11 -38.41
N ASP A 74 34.15 -15.98 -37.70
CA ASP A 74 33.88 -14.66 -38.34
C ASP A 74 34.18 -13.47 -37.39
N ASP A 75 34.80 -12.41 -37.93
CA ASP A 75 35.41 -11.31 -37.16
C ASP A 75 34.51 -10.07 -36.94
N ALA A 76 34.66 -9.43 -35.78
CA ALA A 76 34.36 -8.00 -35.60
C ALA A 76 35.20 -7.40 -34.45
N GLN A 77 36.32 -6.75 -34.79
CA GLN A 77 37.10 -5.95 -33.84
C GLN A 77 36.49 -4.56 -33.70
N GLU A 78 36.20 -4.12 -32.47
CA GLU A 78 36.46 -2.74 -32.05
C GLU A 78 37.17 -2.79 -30.70
N ALA A 79 38.20 -1.97 -30.55
CA ALA A 79 38.91 -1.72 -29.31
C ALA A 79 38.79 -0.22 -29.00
N ASP A 80 38.79 0.13 -27.71
CA ASP A 80 39.74 1.09 -27.11
C ASP A 80 39.30 1.41 -25.65
N ASP A 81 40.16 1.01 -24.72
CA ASP A 81 40.68 1.73 -23.54
C ASP A 81 39.79 2.49 -22.51
N ASP A 82 40.29 2.43 -21.27
CA ASP A 82 40.08 3.29 -20.09
C ASP A 82 38.66 3.39 -19.43
N ASP A 83 38.51 3.58 -18.12
CA ASP A 83 39.49 3.81 -17.03
C ASP A 83 39.13 3.00 -15.75
N SER A 84 40.13 2.72 -14.91
CA SER A 84 40.04 1.90 -13.70
C SER A 84 39.79 2.74 -12.43
N SER A 85 38.55 2.73 -11.91
CA SER A 85 38.23 3.37 -10.62
C SER A 85 38.09 2.36 -9.46
N VAL A 86 39.19 2.12 -8.75
CA VAL A 86 39.23 1.26 -7.55
C VAL A 86 38.59 1.97 -6.36
N GLY A 87 37.29 1.73 -6.14
CA GLY A 87 36.54 2.26 -5.00
C GLY A 87 36.88 1.56 -3.67
N ALA A 88 37.76 2.16 -2.87
CA ALA A 88 38.08 1.67 -1.52
C ALA A 88 36.87 1.78 -0.58
N ASN A 89 36.54 0.69 0.13
CA ASN A 89 35.35 0.62 0.99
C ASN A 89 35.75 0.15 2.40
N THR A 90 35.94 1.09 3.33
CA THR A 90 36.34 0.84 4.73
C THR A 90 35.21 1.19 5.70
N GLY A 91 34.68 0.19 6.43
CA GLY A 91 33.49 0.35 7.27
C GLY A 91 33.52 -0.45 8.57
N ASN A 92 34.51 -0.19 9.44
CA ASN A 92 34.58 -0.82 10.76
C ASN A 92 33.57 -0.22 11.74
N ASN A 93 32.56 -1.00 12.15
CA ASN A 93 31.66 -0.62 13.25
C ASN A 93 32.30 -0.96 14.61
N VAL A 94 32.77 0.06 15.33
CA VAL A 94 33.29 -0.06 16.70
C VAL A 94 32.16 0.11 17.71
N TYR A 95 32.03 -0.83 18.65
CA TYR A 95 31.08 -0.77 19.77
C TYR A 95 31.51 0.28 20.81
N PRO A 96 30.59 1.11 21.33
CA PRO A 96 30.74 1.72 22.65
C PRO A 96 30.66 0.66 23.74
N ARG A 97 31.59 0.68 24.69
CA ARG A 97 31.61 -0.21 25.86
C ARG A 97 30.88 0.38 27.07
N ASP A 98 30.36 -0.54 27.89
CA ASP A 98 30.38 -0.55 29.36
C ASP A 98 30.44 0.80 30.10
N VAL A 99 29.32 1.15 30.75
CA VAL A 99 29.31 2.10 31.89
C VAL A 99 29.10 1.29 33.17
N THR A 100 30.15 1.18 33.99
CA THR A 100 30.03 0.69 35.37
C THR A 100 29.58 1.85 36.29
N PRO A 101 28.70 1.60 37.26
CA PRO A 101 28.28 2.64 38.20
C PRO A 101 29.34 2.86 39.28
N GLU A 102 29.73 4.12 39.50
CA GLU A 102 30.54 4.50 40.66
C GLU A 102 29.68 4.47 41.94
N ALA A 103 30.24 3.93 43.02
CA ALA A 103 29.64 3.99 44.34
C ALA A 103 30.03 5.31 45.04
N SER A 104 29.06 5.99 45.64
CA SER A 104 29.31 7.12 46.54
C SER A 104 28.76 6.81 47.94
N THR A 105 29.68 6.70 48.90
CA THR A 105 29.39 6.57 50.34
C THR A 105 29.41 7.95 50.96
N ILE A 106 28.28 8.38 51.57
CA ILE A 106 28.25 9.47 52.56
C ILE A 106 27.28 9.02 53.66
N ASP A 107 27.73 9.11 54.90
CA ASP A 107 26.98 8.77 56.12
C ASP A 107 26.06 9.93 56.58
N ASN A 108 25.10 9.60 57.48
CA ASN A 108 24.55 10.32 58.65
C ASN A 108 24.66 11.88 58.72
N GLU A 109 23.72 12.63 59.31
CA GLU A 109 23.02 12.37 60.59
C GLU A 109 21.75 13.26 60.77
N ASP A 110 21.21 13.34 61.99
CA ASP A 110 20.26 14.34 62.54
C ASP A 110 18.80 14.45 62.04
N GLN A 111 17.97 13.55 62.57
CA GLN A 111 16.93 13.86 63.58
C GLN A 111 16.11 15.18 63.49
N TYR A 112 14.77 15.07 63.41
CA TYR A 112 13.84 15.91 64.19
C TYR A 112 12.48 15.23 64.42
N ASP A 113 11.91 15.40 65.63
CA ASP A 113 10.62 14.82 66.04
C ASP A 113 9.40 15.62 65.55
N SER A 114 8.30 14.92 65.25
CA SER A 114 6.92 15.34 65.59
C SER A 114 5.92 14.17 65.44
N GLN A 115 4.94 14.12 66.35
CA GLN A 115 3.92 13.06 66.48
C GLN A 115 2.50 13.65 66.26
N LEU A 116 1.46 12.80 66.26
CA LEU A 116 0.00 13.13 66.13
C LEU A 116 -0.49 13.43 64.69
N ASP A 117 -1.68 12.97 64.22
CA ASP A 117 -2.55 11.89 64.73
C ASP A 117 -3.51 11.32 63.65
N LEU A 118 -4.05 10.12 63.91
CA LEU A 118 -5.30 9.48 63.41
C LEU A 118 -5.86 9.73 61.97
N THR A 119 -5.59 8.78 61.05
CA THR A 119 -6.52 7.88 60.28
C THR A 119 -7.99 8.26 59.89
N PRO A 120 -8.66 7.54 58.94
CA PRO A 120 -8.21 6.71 57.79
C PRO A 120 -9.04 6.88 56.47
N THR A 121 -8.59 6.23 55.37
CA THR A 121 -9.36 5.51 54.29
C THR A 121 -8.53 5.55 52.98
N ARG A 122 -7.79 4.51 52.56
CA ARG A 122 -8.17 3.18 52.02
C ARG A 122 -8.88 3.28 50.65
N SER A 123 -8.44 2.65 49.55
CA SER A 123 -7.49 1.53 49.36
C SER A 123 -6.60 1.67 48.12
N HIS A 124 -5.32 1.31 48.24
CA HIS A 124 -4.54 0.76 47.12
C HIS A 124 -4.86 -0.75 46.98
N PHE A 125 -4.80 -1.27 45.76
CA PHE A 125 -4.76 -2.72 45.47
C PHE A 125 -3.33 -3.10 45.08
N GLU A 126 -2.47 -3.34 46.08
CA GLU A 126 -1.31 -4.20 45.90
C GLU A 126 -1.73 -5.62 46.28
N VAL A 127 -1.76 -6.52 45.29
CA VAL A 127 -1.95 -7.96 45.51
C VAL A 127 -0.56 -8.59 45.50
N PRO A 128 -0.10 -9.21 46.61
CA PRO A 128 1.17 -9.94 46.61
C PRO A 128 1.14 -11.07 45.58
N TYR A 129 2.11 -11.09 44.67
CA TYR A 129 2.34 -12.23 43.80
C TYR A 129 3.01 -13.33 44.62
N GLU A 130 2.22 -14.33 45.06
CA GLU A 130 2.79 -15.54 45.64
C GLU A 130 3.66 -16.26 44.60
N SER A 131 4.94 -16.47 44.94
CA SER A 131 5.88 -17.17 44.08
C SER A 131 5.55 -18.65 44.04
N SER A 132 4.90 -19.09 42.96
CA SER A 132 4.60 -20.50 42.64
C SER A 132 5.86 -21.31 42.30
N ASP A 133 6.80 -21.39 43.25
CA ASP A 133 7.96 -22.29 43.16
C ASP A 133 7.48 -23.74 43.05
N GLY A 134 8.06 -24.49 42.11
CA GLY A 134 7.75 -25.90 41.86
C GLY A 134 7.13 -26.21 40.50
N LYS A 135 6.81 -25.22 39.65
CA LYS A 135 6.52 -25.50 38.23
C LYS A 135 7.80 -25.65 37.43
N GLU A 136 8.18 -26.91 37.23
CA GLU A 136 9.24 -27.33 36.32
C GLU A 136 9.06 -26.67 34.94
N ARG A 137 10.13 -26.03 34.43
CA ARG A 137 10.06 -25.34 33.13
C ARG A 137 9.92 -26.39 32.02
N PRO A 138 9.14 -26.13 30.95
CA PRO A 138 9.08 -27.02 29.79
C PRO A 138 10.49 -27.36 29.31
N SER A 139 10.80 -28.66 29.23
CA SER A 139 12.16 -29.10 28.91
C SER A 139 12.60 -28.57 27.54
N LEU A 140 13.90 -28.32 27.37
CA LEU A 140 14.43 -27.86 26.08
C LEU A 140 14.14 -28.90 24.98
N GLU A 141 14.11 -30.19 25.33
CA GLU A 141 13.68 -31.29 24.46
C GLU A 141 12.24 -31.14 23.95
N SER A 142 11.32 -30.64 24.80
CA SER A 142 9.93 -30.37 24.41
C SER A 142 9.81 -29.24 23.40
N ILE A 143 10.70 -28.24 23.50
CA ILE A 143 10.82 -27.13 22.53
C ILE A 143 11.45 -27.65 21.22
N ASN A 144 12.50 -28.46 21.29
CA ASN A 144 13.17 -29.02 20.11
C ASN A 144 12.23 -29.87 19.24
N GLN A 145 11.23 -30.53 19.82
CA GLN A 145 10.20 -31.30 19.10
C GLN A 145 9.22 -30.47 18.26
N LEU A 146 9.30 -29.13 18.30
CA LEU A 146 8.59 -28.22 17.38
C LEU A 146 9.10 -28.33 15.95
N ILE A 147 10.41 -28.43 15.75
CA ILE A 147 11.00 -28.53 14.42
C ILE A 147 10.84 -29.97 13.93
N ARG A 148 9.97 -30.16 12.95
CA ARG A 148 9.73 -31.46 12.30
C ARG A 148 9.89 -31.29 10.80
N PRO A 149 10.64 -32.16 10.10
CA PRO A 149 10.79 -32.04 8.66
C PRO A 149 9.46 -32.03 7.90
N GLY A 150 9.40 -31.27 6.81
CA GLY A 150 8.22 -31.08 5.97
C GLY A 150 7.50 -29.74 6.21
N HIS A 151 6.38 -29.56 5.53
CA HIS A 151 5.67 -28.28 5.48
C HIS A 151 4.34 -28.39 6.21
N LEU A 152 4.10 -27.46 7.13
CA LEU A 152 3.04 -27.52 8.12
C LEU A 152 2.26 -26.21 8.11
N TYR A 153 0.95 -26.28 8.34
CA TYR A 153 0.15 -25.09 8.67
C TYR A 153 -0.46 -25.24 10.06
N LEU A 154 -0.55 -24.13 10.78
CA LEU A 154 -1.19 -24.07 12.09
C LEU A 154 -2.23 -22.95 12.08
N VAL A 155 -3.50 -23.33 12.28
CA VAL A 155 -4.59 -22.38 12.48
C VAL A 155 -4.63 -22.01 13.96
N LEU A 156 -4.49 -20.72 14.26
CA LEU A 156 -4.54 -20.18 15.61
C LEU A 156 -5.98 -20.03 16.08
N ALA A 157 -6.24 -20.51 17.30
CA ALA A 157 -7.47 -20.24 18.03
C ALA A 157 -7.58 -18.75 18.43
N GLU A 158 -6.44 -18.11 18.69
CA GLU A 158 -6.32 -16.68 19.00
C GLU A 158 -5.09 -16.10 18.31
N GLU A 159 -5.24 -15.00 17.57
CA GLU A 159 -4.15 -14.39 16.79
C GLU A 159 -2.97 -13.89 17.64
N PHE A 160 -3.17 -13.67 18.94
CA PHE A 160 -2.11 -13.20 19.84
C PHE A 160 -1.01 -14.24 20.09
N ASP A 161 -1.31 -15.53 19.89
CA ASP A 161 -0.33 -16.61 20.03
C ASP A 161 0.66 -16.69 18.87
N ALA A 162 0.45 -15.94 17.77
CA ALA A 162 1.36 -15.93 16.62
C ALA A 162 2.79 -15.54 17.02
N LEU A 163 2.98 -14.46 17.78
CA LEU A 163 4.31 -14.01 18.21
C LEU A 163 4.94 -14.98 19.24
N PRO A 164 4.27 -15.42 20.33
CA PRO A 164 4.73 -16.52 21.19
C PRO A 164 5.14 -17.78 20.42
N LEU A 165 4.38 -18.17 19.39
CA LEU A 165 4.65 -19.34 18.55
C LEU A 165 5.91 -19.13 17.68
N ILE A 166 6.01 -18.00 16.97
CA ILE A 166 7.21 -17.62 16.20
C ILE A 166 8.46 -17.67 17.09
N LEU A 167 8.38 -17.11 18.30
CA LEU A 167 9.47 -17.11 19.27
C LEU A 167 9.83 -18.51 19.77
N ALA A 168 8.85 -19.40 19.93
CA ALA A 168 9.08 -20.79 20.30
C ALA A 168 9.82 -21.55 19.18
N TYR A 169 9.39 -21.43 17.92
CA TYR A 169 10.09 -22.03 16.77
C TYR A 169 11.49 -21.43 16.56
N ALA A 170 11.64 -20.11 16.71
CA ALA A 170 12.93 -19.40 16.66
C ALA A 170 13.87 -19.75 17.83
N THR A 171 13.34 -20.35 18.90
CA THR A 171 14.11 -20.93 20.01
C THR A 171 14.43 -22.41 19.77
N ALA A 172 13.61 -23.12 18.98
CA ALA A 172 13.79 -24.54 18.67
C ALA A 172 14.78 -24.78 17.51
N GLY A 173 14.67 -24.07 16.40
CA GLY A 173 15.63 -24.16 15.28
C GLY A 173 16.97 -23.52 15.61
N LYS A 174 18.04 -23.79 14.84
CA LYS A 174 19.31 -23.05 14.91
C LYS A 174 19.28 -21.85 13.96
N LYS A 175 18.66 -21.99 12.78
CA LYS A 175 18.52 -20.95 11.75
C LYS A 175 17.05 -20.82 11.36
N THR A 176 16.45 -19.68 11.67
CA THR A 176 15.01 -19.44 11.44
C THR A 176 14.76 -18.17 10.63
N ILE A 177 14.04 -18.29 9.51
CA ILE A 177 13.53 -17.14 8.76
C ILE A 177 12.10 -16.86 9.20
N CYS A 178 11.79 -15.60 9.49
CA CYS A 178 10.48 -15.16 9.96
C CYS A 178 9.92 -14.07 9.04
N TYR A 179 8.96 -14.43 8.19
CA TYR A 179 8.17 -13.49 7.42
C TYR A 179 7.09 -12.88 8.31
N VAL A 180 7.25 -11.60 8.63
CA VAL A 180 6.38 -10.85 9.55
C VAL A 180 5.59 -9.77 8.82
N PRO A 181 4.37 -9.42 9.29
CA PRO A 181 3.56 -8.41 8.64
C PRO A 181 4.11 -7.01 8.94
N THR A 182 4.62 -6.35 7.89
CA THR A 182 4.93 -4.91 7.87
C THR A 182 5.17 -4.46 6.43
N SER A 183 4.93 -3.18 6.15
CA SER A 183 5.44 -2.48 4.95
C SER A 183 6.54 -1.47 5.26
N GLY A 184 6.54 -0.92 6.49
CA GLY A 184 7.58 -0.07 7.04
C GLY A 184 8.78 -0.86 7.55
N SER A 185 9.66 -0.20 8.30
CA SER A 185 10.92 -0.79 8.80
C SER A 185 10.69 -2.11 9.54
N LEU A 186 11.64 -3.04 9.42
CA LEU A 186 11.67 -4.30 10.16
C LEU A 186 12.42 -4.19 11.50
N SER A 187 13.20 -3.13 11.71
CA SER A 187 13.89 -2.87 12.99
C SER A 187 12.98 -2.87 14.25
N PRO A 188 11.68 -2.47 14.20
CA PRO A 188 10.77 -2.66 15.35
C PRO A 188 10.55 -4.13 15.70
N TRP A 189 10.42 -5.00 14.69
CA TRP A 189 10.27 -6.45 14.87
C TRP A 189 11.58 -7.08 15.35
N GLU A 190 12.72 -6.73 14.75
CA GLU A 190 14.06 -7.16 15.19
C GLU A 190 14.32 -6.82 16.65
N SER A 191 14.07 -5.57 17.06
CA SER A 191 14.27 -5.08 18.43
C SER A 191 13.36 -5.79 19.45
N ILE A 192 12.09 -6.02 19.11
CA ILE A 192 11.14 -6.76 19.98
C ILE A 192 11.55 -8.24 20.09
N ILE A 193 11.88 -8.90 18.99
CA ILE A 193 12.26 -10.32 18.99
C ILE A 193 13.58 -10.51 19.74
N SER A 194 14.61 -9.69 19.47
CA SER A 194 15.89 -9.71 20.22
C SER A 194 15.69 -9.54 21.72
N SER A 195 14.77 -8.68 22.13
CA SER A 195 14.51 -8.43 23.56
C SER A 195 13.80 -9.59 24.25
N ILE A 196 13.01 -10.39 23.51
CA ILE A 196 12.27 -11.54 24.05
C ILE A 196 13.09 -12.84 24.03
N ILE A 197 13.96 -13.02 23.02
CA ILE A 197 14.89 -14.16 22.91
C ILE A 197 16.37 -13.71 22.85
N PRO A 198 16.90 -13.01 23.89
CA PRO A 198 18.23 -12.38 23.87
C PRO A 198 19.42 -13.35 23.74
N ASN A 199 19.18 -14.65 23.86
CA ASN A 199 20.18 -15.69 23.59
C ASN A 199 20.35 -15.98 22.08
N ARG A 200 19.60 -15.29 21.21
CA ARG A 200 19.59 -15.46 19.75
C ARG A 200 20.02 -14.17 19.06
N GLN A 201 20.81 -14.30 18.00
CA GLN A 201 21.12 -13.17 17.12
C GLN A 201 19.94 -12.97 16.16
N VAL A 202 19.46 -11.75 16.03
CA VAL A 202 18.33 -11.41 15.17
C VAL A 202 18.79 -10.31 14.21
N TRP A 203 18.50 -10.48 12.93
CA TRP A 203 18.68 -9.44 11.92
C TRP A 203 17.36 -9.16 11.22
N SER A 204 17.28 -8.00 10.59
CA SER A 204 16.27 -7.67 9.60
C SER A 204 16.89 -7.37 8.24
N ALA A 205 16.17 -7.73 7.18
CA ALA A 205 16.39 -7.07 5.90
C ALA A 205 15.94 -5.60 6.06
N VAL A 206 16.90 -4.69 6.21
CA VAL A 206 16.62 -3.26 6.41
C VAL A 206 15.83 -2.72 5.21
N SER A 207 15.06 -1.65 5.42
CA SER A 207 14.20 -1.05 4.39
C SER A 207 15.00 -0.25 3.35
N PHE A 208 15.89 -0.92 2.62
CA PHE A 208 16.75 -0.31 1.59
C PHE A 208 15.91 0.41 0.53
N SER A 209 15.97 1.75 0.53
CA SER A 209 15.27 2.63 -0.44
C SER A 209 15.99 2.74 -1.79
N GLY A 210 16.89 1.80 -2.09
CA GLY A 210 17.61 1.65 -3.34
C GLY A 210 17.91 0.19 -3.61
N ASN A 211 18.11 -0.17 -4.88
CA ASN A 211 18.33 -1.56 -5.28
C ASN A 211 19.79 -1.96 -5.04
N SER A 212 20.07 -2.65 -3.93
CA SER A 212 21.18 -3.61 -3.88
C SER A 212 20.69 -4.95 -3.36
N ILE A 213 20.95 -6.02 -4.12
CA ILE A 213 20.80 -7.41 -3.66
C ILE A 213 21.99 -7.76 -2.75
N VAL A 214 23.15 -7.14 -3.01
CA VAL A 214 24.42 -7.25 -2.27
C VAL A 214 24.22 -7.16 -0.75
N GLN A 215 23.53 -6.13 -0.26
CA GLN A 215 23.29 -5.94 1.18
C GLN A 215 22.37 -7.01 1.79
N LEU A 216 21.49 -7.65 1.00
CA LEU A 216 20.72 -8.80 1.48
C LEU A 216 21.60 -10.05 1.54
N SER A 217 22.44 -10.30 0.54
CA SER A 217 23.39 -11.43 0.57
C SER A 217 24.39 -11.33 1.74
N GLU A 218 24.88 -10.13 2.07
CA GLU A 218 25.72 -9.91 3.26
C GLU A 218 25.00 -10.30 4.56
N ILE A 219 23.75 -9.88 4.72
CA ILE A 219 22.92 -10.23 5.89
C ILE A 219 22.59 -11.74 5.91
N VAL A 220 22.37 -12.36 4.75
CA VAL A 220 22.11 -13.80 4.64
C VAL A 220 23.35 -14.63 4.98
N GLU A 221 24.55 -14.22 4.58
CA GLU A 221 25.79 -14.91 4.98
C GLU A 221 26.16 -14.66 6.45
N GLN A 222 25.89 -13.47 7.02
CA GLN A 222 25.96 -13.28 8.48
C GLN A 222 24.96 -14.19 9.22
N PHE A 223 23.73 -14.29 8.71
CA PHE A 223 22.71 -15.20 9.24
C PHE A 223 23.14 -16.67 9.15
N ALA A 224 23.73 -17.11 8.03
CA ALA A 224 24.18 -18.48 7.84
C ALA A 224 25.39 -18.82 8.72
N SER A 225 26.42 -17.96 8.72
CA SER A 225 27.72 -18.20 9.37
C SER A 225 27.69 -18.14 10.90
N ALA A 226 26.74 -17.43 11.50
CA ALA A 226 26.69 -17.27 12.95
C ALA A 226 26.65 -18.60 13.72
N GLU A 227 27.53 -18.77 14.71
CA GLU A 227 27.63 -19.99 15.52
C GLU A 227 26.38 -20.21 16.39
N LYS A 228 25.88 -19.12 16.97
CA LYS A 228 24.69 -19.11 17.83
C LYS A 228 23.42 -19.31 17.02
N GLY A 229 22.39 -19.82 17.70
CA GLY A 229 21.05 -19.87 17.13
C GLY A 229 20.57 -18.47 16.75
N SER A 230 19.91 -18.32 15.60
CA SER A 230 19.68 -17.00 15.02
C SER A 230 18.47 -16.90 14.09
N VAL A 231 18.00 -15.67 13.90
CA VAL A 231 16.73 -15.34 13.27
C VAL A 231 16.92 -14.25 12.21
N LEU A 232 16.35 -14.44 11.02
CA LEU A 232 16.29 -13.42 9.98
C LEU A 232 14.84 -13.00 9.77
N THR A 233 14.53 -11.74 10.06
CA THR A 233 13.19 -11.15 9.89
C THR A 233 13.06 -10.50 8.51
N LEU A 234 12.01 -10.88 7.77
CA LEU A 234 11.74 -10.47 6.40
C LEU A 234 10.30 -9.98 6.25
N ARG A 235 10.02 -9.16 5.23
CA ARG A 235 8.65 -8.88 4.77
C ARG A 235 8.26 -9.92 3.74
N SER A 236 6.97 -10.27 3.65
CA SER A 236 6.45 -11.17 2.60
C SER A 236 6.75 -10.68 1.17
N THR A 237 7.08 -9.39 0.98
CA THR A 237 7.47 -8.79 -0.30
C THR A 237 8.94 -9.00 -0.69
N PHE A 238 9.78 -9.54 0.20
CA PHE A 238 11.21 -9.80 -0.06
C PHE A 238 11.47 -11.22 -0.58
N ASN A 239 10.42 -12.02 -0.79
CA ASN A 239 10.55 -13.47 -0.98
C ASN A 239 11.42 -13.84 -2.20
N ALA A 240 11.13 -13.29 -3.39
CA ALA A 240 12.00 -13.44 -4.56
C ALA A 240 13.48 -13.09 -4.31
N ARG A 241 13.78 -11.99 -3.59
CA ARG A 241 15.16 -11.59 -3.26
C ARG A 241 15.84 -12.54 -2.26
N ALA A 242 15.04 -13.14 -1.37
CA ALA A 242 15.53 -14.17 -0.46
C ALA A 242 15.84 -15.48 -1.21
N ASN A 243 15.08 -15.82 -2.26
CA ASN A 243 15.36 -16.94 -3.16
C ASN A 243 16.63 -16.67 -4.00
N GLU A 244 16.78 -15.46 -4.57
CA GLU A 244 17.99 -15.00 -5.26
C GLU A 244 19.25 -15.16 -4.39
N CYS A 245 19.15 -14.79 -3.10
CA CYS A 245 20.22 -14.95 -2.11
C CYS A 245 20.28 -16.38 -1.49
N LYS A 246 19.45 -17.33 -1.96
CA LYS A 246 19.32 -18.71 -1.46
C LYS A 246 19.10 -18.83 0.06
N ALA A 247 18.49 -17.81 0.67
CA ALA A 247 18.39 -17.67 2.13
C ALA A 247 17.67 -18.86 2.80
N HIS A 248 16.64 -19.42 2.17
CA HIS A 248 15.87 -20.54 2.72
C HIS A 248 16.68 -21.83 2.78
N SER A 249 17.58 -22.06 1.81
CA SER A 249 18.55 -23.17 1.85
C SER A 249 19.59 -23.05 2.97
N ARG A 250 19.71 -21.88 3.61
CA ARG A 250 20.55 -21.62 4.79
C ARG A 250 19.77 -21.74 6.11
N ALA A 251 18.47 -22.02 6.08
CA ALA A 251 17.60 -22.04 7.26
C ALA A 251 17.11 -23.46 7.58
N ASP A 252 17.08 -23.83 8.87
CA ASP A 252 16.44 -25.08 9.32
C ASP A 252 14.92 -24.95 9.32
N SER A 253 14.39 -23.71 9.38
CA SER A 253 12.98 -23.42 9.54
C SER A 253 12.59 -22.09 8.90
N VAL A 254 11.61 -22.09 8.01
CA VAL A 254 10.97 -20.88 7.48
C VAL A 254 9.57 -20.74 8.06
N ILE A 255 9.22 -19.54 8.55
CA ILE A 255 7.92 -19.25 9.16
C ILE A 255 7.25 -18.11 8.40
N PHE A 256 6.01 -18.34 7.96
CA PHE A 256 5.14 -17.34 7.36
C PHE A 256 4.02 -16.95 8.33
N TRP A 257 3.97 -15.68 8.73
CA TRP A 257 2.85 -15.15 9.52
C TRP A 257 1.73 -14.65 8.60
N GLY A 258 0.68 -15.44 8.54
CA GLY A 258 -0.47 -15.25 7.66
C GLY A 258 -0.16 -15.64 6.21
N LEU A 259 -1.16 -15.53 5.35
CA LEU A 259 -1.05 -15.99 3.96
C LEU A 259 -0.23 -14.98 3.11
N PRO A 260 0.91 -15.36 2.49
CA PRO A 260 1.59 -14.48 1.55
C PRO A 260 0.67 -14.14 0.36
N GLY A 261 0.76 -12.90 -0.12
CA GLY A 261 -0.05 -12.43 -1.24
C GLY A 261 0.23 -13.23 -2.51
N SER A 262 -0.79 -13.50 -3.33
CA SER A 262 -0.69 -14.45 -4.46
C SER A 262 0.29 -14.07 -5.57
N LYS A 263 0.73 -12.82 -5.63
CA LYS A 263 1.87 -12.38 -6.45
C LYS A 263 3.22 -12.97 -6.02
N PHE A 264 3.35 -13.36 -4.75
CA PHE A 264 4.54 -14.00 -4.15
C PHE A 264 4.35 -15.51 -3.93
N TRP A 265 3.27 -16.12 -4.42
CA TRP A 265 3.07 -17.56 -4.29
C TRP A 265 4.17 -18.38 -4.97
N PRO A 266 4.63 -18.07 -6.21
CA PRO A 266 5.75 -18.79 -6.82
C PRO A 266 7.00 -18.78 -5.92
N ASP A 267 7.40 -17.58 -5.46
CA ASP A 267 8.51 -17.39 -4.53
C ASP A 267 8.34 -18.23 -3.25
N THR A 268 7.09 -18.33 -2.76
CA THR A 268 6.73 -19.11 -1.56
C THR A 268 6.87 -20.61 -1.81
N MET A 269 6.51 -21.11 -3.00
CA MET A 269 6.69 -22.53 -3.34
C MET A 269 8.16 -22.91 -3.42
N GLU A 270 9.00 -22.02 -3.94
CA GLU A 270 10.44 -22.21 -3.96
C GLU A 270 11.05 -22.13 -2.54
N ALA A 271 10.68 -21.13 -1.74
CA ALA A 271 11.13 -21.02 -0.34
C ALA A 271 10.73 -22.24 0.51
N VAL A 272 9.55 -22.82 0.26
CA VAL A 272 9.09 -24.10 0.81
C VAL A 272 10.00 -25.25 0.37
N GLN A 273 10.27 -25.38 -0.94
CA GLN A 273 11.11 -26.46 -1.48
C GLN A 273 12.58 -26.39 -1.03
N GLN A 274 13.09 -25.19 -0.76
CA GLN A 274 14.46 -24.98 -0.28
C GLN A 274 14.64 -25.24 1.23
N SER A 275 13.56 -25.28 2.04
CA SER A 275 13.67 -25.37 3.51
C SER A 275 13.21 -26.72 4.06
N PRO A 276 14.00 -27.38 4.94
CA PRO A 276 13.66 -28.70 5.48
C PRO A 276 12.43 -28.68 6.42
N HIS A 277 12.09 -27.53 7.01
CA HIS A 277 10.83 -27.31 7.73
C HIS A 277 10.23 -25.96 7.36
N THR A 278 8.96 -25.93 6.99
CA THR A 278 8.22 -24.66 6.78
C THR A 278 6.92 -24.64 7.56
N LEU A 279 6.64 -23.53 8.26
CA LEU A 279 5.41 -23.31 9.02
C LEU A 279 4.62 -22.12 8.48
N LEU A 280 3.35 -22.34 8.14
CA LEU A 280 2.38 -21.29 7.82
C LEU A 280 1.43 -21.07 9.01
N ILE A 281 1.57 -19.94 9.69
CA ILE A 281 0.74 -19.56 10.85
C ILE A 281 -0.46 -18.76 10.35
N LEU A 282 -1.67 -19.29 10.49
CA LEU A 282 -2.90 -18.67 9.96
C LEU A 282 -3.84 -18.24 11.08
N SER A 283 -4.48 -17.09 10.93
CA SER A 283 -5.71 -16.80 11.68
C SER A 283 -6.85 -17.73 11.21
N GLN A 284 -7.82 -18.02 12.10
CA GLN A 284 -9.04 -18.72 11.72
C GLN A 284 -9.76 -18.04 10.53
N ARG A 285 -9.65 -16.71 10.41
CA ARG A 285 -10.25 -15.93 9.31
C ARG A 285 -9.53 -16.10 7.98
N GLU A 286 -8.20 -16.19 7.97
CA GLU A 286 -7.44 -16.51 6.76
C GLU A 286 -7.70 -17.95 6.32
N TYR A 287 -7.67 -18.91 7.25
CA TYR A 287 -7.84 -20.33 6.94
C TYR A 287 -9.18 -20.62 6.25
N VAL A 288 -10.30 -20.05 6.71
CA VAL A 288 -11.61 -20.25 6.06
C VAL A 288 -11.78 -19.47 4.74
N HIS A 289 -10.80 -18.65 4.35
CA HIS A 289 -10.89 -17.88 3.11
C HIS A 289 -10.64 -18.77 1.89
N SER A 290 -11.48 -18.62 0.86
CA SER A 290 -11.42 -19.47 -0.35
C SER A 290 -10.02 -19.51 -0.97
N ASN A 291 -9.34 -18.37 -1.09
CA ASN A 291 -8.00 -18.31 -1.67
C ASN A 291 -6.91 -18.98 -0.80
N CYS A 292 -7.10 -19.06 0.52
CA CYS A 292 -6.22 -19.86 1.39
C CYS A 292 -6.47 -21.36 1.20
N GLN A 293 -7.74 -21.76 1.09
CA GLN A 293 -8.11 -23.14 0.78
C GLN A 293 -7.60 -23.56 -0.60
N SER A 294 -7.71 -22.70 -1.63
CA SER A 294 -7.15 -22.94 -2.97
C SER A 294 -5.62 -23.03 -2.97
N PHE A 295 -4.93 -22.21 -2.17
CA PHE A 295 -3.48 -22.29 -2.00
C PHE A 295 -3.05 -23.62 -1.35
N LEU A 296 -3.66 -23.97 -0.21
CA LEU A 296 -3.41 -25.24 0.48
C LEU A 296 -3.80 -26.46 -0.37
N THR A 297 -4.84 -26.36 -1.21
CA THR A 297 -5.23 -27.41 -2.16
C THR A 297 -4.24 -27.52 -3.32
N GLY A 298 -3.75 -26.39 -3.83
CA GLY A 298 -2.76 -26.34 -4.92
C GLY A 298 -1.39 -26.88 -4.52
N LEU A 299 -1.04 -26.78 -3.23
CA LEU A 299 0.09 -27.46 -2.60
C LEU A 299 -0.10 -28.99 -2.48
N GLY A 300 -1.32 -29.50 -2.68
CA GLY A 300 -1.64 -30.92 -2.54
C GLY A 300 -1.31 -31.47 -1.15
N SER A 301 -0.80 -32.71 -1.10
CA SER A 301 -0.38 -33.37 0.15
C SER A 301 0.94 -32.84 0.74
N SER A 302 1.59 -31.84 0.12
CA SER A 302 2.88 -31.33 0.60
C SER A 302 2.77 -30.47 1.87
N PHE A 303 1.58 -29.96 2.21
CA PHE A 303 1.31 -29.24 3.45
C PHE A 303 0.31 -30.00 4.33
N ALA A 304 0.73 -30.33 5.56
CA ALA A 304 -0.13 -30.96 6.56
C ALA A 304 -0.58 -29.97 7.64
N ALA A 305 -1.69 -30.24 8.31
CA ALA A 305 -2.03 -29.55 9.55
C ALA A 305 -1.01 -29.94 10.63
N HIS A 306 -0.54 -28.98 11.43
CA HIS A 306 0.46 -29.25 12.46
C HIS A 306 -0.04 -30.34 13.44
N PRO A 307 0.70 -31.44 13.69
CA PRO A 307 0.21 -32.57 14.46
C PRO A 307 -0.23 -32.15 15.88
N ASN A 308 0.60 -31.34 16.55
CA ASN A 308 0.36 -30.85 17.90
C ASN A 308 -0.51 -29.58 17.95
N HIS A 309 -1.33 -29.27 16.94
CA HIS A 309 -2.11 -28.01 16.87
C HIS A 309 -2.99 -27.76 18.11
N ARG A 310 -3.48 -28.81 18.79
CA ARG A 310 -4.28 -28.68 20.03
C ARG A 310 -3.45 -28.23 21.23
N GLU A 311 -2.20 -28.69 21.33
CA GLU A 311 -1.28 -28.39 22.43
C GLU A 311 -0.72 -26.98 22.28
N LEU A 312 -0.38 -26.59 21.05
CA LEU A 312 0.13 -25.25 20.74
C LEU A 312 -0.94 -24.17 20.92
N ASN A 313 -2.20 -24.46 20.58
CA ASN A 313 -3.35 -23.60 20.90
C ASN A 313 -3.84 -23.74 22.36
N SER A 314 -3.15 -24.47 23.24
CA SER A 314 -3.60 -24.66 24.63
C SER A 314 -3.22 -23.47 25.51
N PHE A 315 -4.21 -22.91 26.22
CA PHE A 315 -4.03 -21.86 27.22
C PHE A 315 -3.84 -22.40 28.65
N ASN A 316 -3.75 -23.72 28.82
CA ASN A 316 -3.57 -24.34 30.13
C ASN A 316 -2.20 -23.94 30.74
N PRO A 317 -2.13 -23.53 32.01
CA PRO A 317 -0.88 -23.14 32.65
C PRO A 317 0.16 -24.27 32.63
N GLY A 318 1.24 -24.09 31.87
CA GLY A 318 2.26 -25.12 31.64
C GLY A 318 2.26 -25.71 30.22
N SER A 319 1.36 -25.27 29.34
CA SER A 319 1.50 -25.57 27.90
C SER A 319 2.75 -24.89 27.31
N LEU A 320 3.26 -25.42 26.19
CA LEU A 320 4.57 -25.05 25.63
C LEU A 320 4.74 -23.54 25.38
N LEU A 321 3.67 -22.82 25.01
CA LEU A 321 3.71 -21.38 24.77
C LEU A 321 3.58 -20.52 26.04
N THR A 322 3.32 -21.08 27.23
CA THR A 322 3.09 -20.32 28.48
C THR A 322 4.23 -19.33 28.74
N ASN A 323 5.47 -19.82 28.83
CA ASN A 323 6.65 -18.98 29.08
C ASN A 323 6.88 -17.95 27.97
N PHE A 324 6.51 -18.25 26.72
CA PHE A 324 6.64 -17.31 25.60
C PHE A 324 5.58 -16.20 25.67
N ARG A 325 4.32 -16.53 25.99
CA ARG A 325 3.25 -15.54 26.26
C ARG A 325 3.62 -14.63 27.41
N ASP A 326 4.12 -15.20 28.51
CA ASP A 326 4.48 -14.42 29.71
C ASP A 326 5.71 -13.53 29.46
N ASN A 327 6.69 -13.97 28.67
CA ASN A 327 7.79 -13.12 28.23
C ASN A 327 7.33 -11.99 27.28
N VAL A 328 6.51 -12.32 26.27
CA VAL A 328 5.86 -11.34 25.35
C VAL A 328 5.13 -10.26 26.17
N GLN A 329 4.30 -10.67 27.13
CA GLN A 329 3.50 -9.77 27.98
C GLN A 329 4.35 -8.98 29.00
N ARG A 330 5.50 -9.51 29.44
CA ARG A 330 6.44 -8.84 30.36
C ARG A 330 7.37 -7.83 29.67
N ILE A 331 7.50 -7.92 28.35
CA ILE A 331 8.49 -7.15 27.56
C ILE A 331 7.80 -6.09 26.71
N ILE A 332 6.76 -6.42 25.95
CA ILE A 332 6.08 -5.47 25.05
C ILE A 332 5.60 -4.18 25.75
N PRO A 333 4.98 -4.21 26.94
CA PRO A 333 4.49 -2.99 27.60
C PRO A 333 5.58 -2.06 28.15
N ARG A 334 6.87 -2.45 28.07
CA ARG A 334 7.98 -1.62 28.54
C ARG A 334 8.11 -0.39 27.65
N ALA A 335 8.36 0.78 28.26
CA ALA A 335 8.47 2.06 27.56
C ALA A 335 9.44 2.01 26.35
N GLN A 336 10.54 1.26 26.45
CA GLN A 336 11.54 1.03 25.38
C GLN A 336 10.96 0.43 24.08
N HIS A 337 9.82 -0.27 24.13
CA HIS A 337 9.18 -0.88 22.95
C HIS A 337 7.89 -0.18 22.53
N SER A 338 7.40 0.80 23.29
CA SER A 338 6.21 1.60 22.91
C SER A 338 6.36 2.23 21.51
N GLN A 339 7.56 2.74 21.20
CA GLN A 339 7.89 3.31 19.88
C GLN A 339 7.93 2.23 18.78
N ASN A 340 8.40 1.02 19.09
CA ASN A 340 8.41 -0.11 18.15
C ASN A 340 6.98 -0.58 17.84
N THR A 341 6.15 -0.74 18.87
CA THR A 341 4.73 -1.08 18.73
C THR A 341 3.97 -0.02 17.95
N GLN A 342 4.25 1.28 18.19
CA GLN A 342 3.70 2.39 17.40
C GLN A 342 4.18 2.38 15.94
N ALA A 343 5.45 2.08 15.68
CA ALA A 343 5.99 1.98 14.32
C ALA A 343 5.40 0.80 13.54
N ILE A 344 5.14 -0.33 14.20
CA ILE A 344 4.39 -1.47 13.64
C ILE A 344 2.94 -1.05 13.34
N TYR A 345 2.28 -0.36 14.27
CA TYR A 345 0.93 0.16 14.06
C TYR A 345 0.82 1.08 12.83
N GLU A 346 1.70 2.08 12.72
CA GLU A 346 1.76 3.00 11.57
C GLU A 346 2.01 2.23 10.26
N ALA A 347 2.98 1.31 10.23
CA ALA A 347 3.30 0.49 9.06
C ALA A 347 2.16 -0.43 8.60
N LEU A 348 1.30 -0.90 9.52
CA LEU A 348 0.13 -1.74 9.23
C LEU A 348 -1.12 -0.93 8.85
N LEU A 349 -1.19 0.35 9.23
CA LEU A 349 -2.17 1.30 8.71
C LEU A 349 -1.83 1.72 7.27
N GLU A 350 -0.56 1.98 6.97
CA GLU A 350 -0.09 2.37 5.63
C GLU A 350 -0.36 1.27 4.58
N SER A 351 0.03 0.03 4.88
CA SER A 351 -0.26 -1.15 4.06
C SER A 351 -0.79 -2.30 4.93
N PRO A 352 -1.86 -3.01 4.49
CA PRO A 352 -2.44 -4.08 5.29
C PRO A 352 -1.46 -5.23 5.56
N ILE A 353 -1.67 -5.87 6.72
CA ILE A 353 -1.19 -7.21 7.07
C ILE A 353 -1.45 -8.13 5.86
N ASN A 354 -0.36 -8.59 5.24
CA ASN A 354 -0.35 -9.34 3.98
C ASN A 354 -1.05 -8.60 2.81
N ASP A 355 -0.23 -7.92 1.99
CA ASP A 355 -0.64 -7.33 0.70
C ASP A 355 -1.04 -8.42 -0.32
N THR A 356 -2.24 -8.92 -0.08
CA THR A 356 -2.94 -9.99 -0.76
C THR A 356 -3.72 -9.45 -1.96
N GLY A 357 -3.13 -8.52 -2.72
CA GLY A 357 -3.78 -7.79 -3.81
C GLY A 357 -4.42 -8.64 -4.92
N TYR A 358 -4.08 -9.93 -5.03
CA TYR A 358 -4.75 -10.91 -5.89
C TYR A 358 -5.59 -11.97 -5.14
N ALA A 359 -5.46 -12.10 -3.82
CA ALA A 359 -6.15 -13.09 -2.99
C ALA A 359 -7.42 -12.55 -2.32
N GLY A 360 -8.06 -11.54 -2.91
CA GLY A 360 -9.49 -11.21 -2.70
C GLY A 360 -9.88 -10.67 -1.33
N PHE A 361 -8.95 -10.48 -0.40
CA PHE A 361 -9.21 -9.79 0.86
C PHE A 361 -9.52 -8.32 0.56
N ILE A 362 -10.82 -8.02 0.54
CA ILE A 362 -11.40 -6.68 0.34
C ILE A 362 -10.52 -5.63 1.02
N THR A 363 -9.94 -4.71 0.25
CA THR A 363 -9.26 -3.52 0.78
C THR A 363 -10.23 -2.82 1.72
N PRO A 364 -9.99 -2.85 3.04
CA PRO A 364 -10.98 -2.34 3.97
C PRO A 364 -11.12 -0.83 3.77
N SER A 365 -12.34 -0.29 3.91
CA SER A 365 -12.51 1.15 4.10
C SER A 365 -11.59 1.63 5.24
N SER A 366 -11.15 2.88 5.23
CA SER A 366 -10.20 3.40 6.23
C SER A 366 -10.60 3.03 7.67
N ALA A 367 -11.86 3.23 8.03
CA ALA A 367 -12.43 2.81 9.31
C ALA A 367 -12.33 1.28 9.57
N LYS A 368 -12.60 0.43 8.56
CA LYS A 368 -12.47 -1.03 8.67
C LYS A 368 -11.01 -1.50 8.65
N ARG A 369 -10.07 -0.72 8.10
CA ARG A 369 -8.63 -0.97 8.19
C ARG A 369 -8.13 -0.65 9.60
N ILE A 370 -8.49 0.53 10.12
CA ILE A 370 -8.23 0.94 11.50
C ILE A 370 -8.83 -0.08 12.47
N ASP A 371 -10.07 -0.54 12.27
CA ASP A 371 -10.68 -1.62 13.07
C ASP A 371 -9.87 -2.92 13.06
N VAL A 372 -9.43 -3.39 11.88
CA VAL A 372 -8.61 -4.62 11.75
C VAL A 372 -7.23 -4.45 12.38
N VAL A 373 -6.56 -3.31 12.19
CA VAL A 373 -5.22 -3.07 12.73
C VAL A 373 -5.29 -2.79 14.24
N ASN A 374 -6.28 -2.05 14.74
CA ASN A 374 -6.54 -1.90 16.18
C ASN A 374 -6.80 -3.26 16.84
N LYS A 375 -7.60 -4.13 16.21
CA LYS A 375 -7.83 -5.50 16.70
C LYS A 375 -6.55 -6.33 16.68
N PHE A 376 -5.74 -6.26 15.62
CA PHE A 376 -4.45 -6.94 15.56
C PHE A 376 -3.48 -6.46 16.64
N MET A 377 -3.35 -5.13 16.83
CA MET A 377 -2.48 -4.58 17.87
C MET A 377 -2.98 -4.94 19.28
N ALA A 378 -4.29 -4.86 19.51
CA ALA A 378 -4.89 -5.27 20.78
C ALA A 378 -4.64 -6.76 21.06
N ARG A 379 -4.78 -7.62 20.06
CA ARG A 379 -4.46 -9.06 20.15
C ARG A 379 -2.98 -9.27 20.46
N VAL A 380 -2.09 -8.90 19.54
CA VAL A 380 -0.67 -9.27 19.60
C VAL A 380 0.09 -8.56 20.73
N PHE A 381 -0.29 -7.33 21.09
CA PHE A 381 0.50 -6.48 21.99
C PHE A 381 -0.22 -6.10 23.31
N LEU A 382 -1.55 -6.23 23.43
CA LEU A 382 -2.32 -5.77 24.61
C LEU A 382 -3.16 -6.88 25.28
N ARG A 383 -2.50 -7.84 25.93
CA ARG A 383 -3.18 -8.89 26.74
C ARG A 383 -3.74 -8.32 28.05
N GLY A 384 -5.00 -7.87 28.00
CA GLY A 384 -5.77 -7.41 29.17
C GLY A 384 -6.45 -8.53 29.99
N THR A 385 -6.89 -8.18 31.20
CA THR A 385 -7.95 -8.88 31.93
C THR A 385 -9.33 -8.57 31.34
N VAL A 386 -10.40 -9.09 31.94
CA VAL A 386 -11.79 -8.73 31.54
C VAL A 386 -12.02 -7.21 31.69
N GLU A 387 -11.51 -6.58 32.75
CA GLU A 387 -11.61 -5.12 32.93
C GLU A 387 -10.80 -4.34 31.89
N ASN A 388 -9.59 -4.82 31.55
CA ASN A 388 -8.72 -4.20 30.55
C ASN A 388 -9.11 -4.59 29.10
N GLY A 389 -10.39 -4.84 28.84
CA GLY A 389 -10.90 -5.08 27.49
C GLY A 389 -10.65 -6.48 26.93
N SER A 390 -10.62 -7.53 27.76
CA SER A 390 -10.54 -8.91 27.28
C SER A 390 -11.65 -9.85 27.77
N SER A 391 -12.81 -9.78 27.09
CA SER A 391 -13.74 -10.92 26.98
C SER A 391 -14.23 -11.20 25.53
N ARG A 392 -13.38 -11.26 24.51
CA ARG A 392 -11.90 -11.23 24.50
C ARG A 392 -11.27 -10.01 23.80
N TYR A 393 -12.02 -9.27 22.97
CA TYR A 393 -11.56 -8.01 22.32
C TYR A 393 -12.74 -7.07 21.95
N PRO A 394 -13.24 -6.22 22.86
CA PRO A 394 -14.04 -5.04 22.49
C PRO A 394 -13.12 -4.01 21.80
N PRO A 395 -13.50 -3.41 20.66
CA PRO A 395 -12.69 -2.38 19.98
C PRO A 395 -12.84 -1.00 20.65
N ALA A 396 -12.76 -0.97 21.99
CA ALA A 396 -13.01 0.20 22.82
C ALA A 396 -12.25 0.12 24.16
N GLY A 397 -10.98 -0.31 24.12
CA GLY A 397 -10.02 0.25 25.08
C GLY A 397 -9.94 1.78 24.88
N PRO A 398 -9.46 2.57 25.87
CA PRO A 398 -9.27 4.00 25.66
C PRO A 398 -8.43 4.21 24.40
N GLU A 399 -8.91 5.06 23.50
CA GLU A 399 -8.28 5.31 22.20
C GLU A 399 -6.78 5.55 22.44
N LEU A 400 -5.93 4.64 21.93
CA LEU A 400 -4.48 4.73 22.06
C LEU A 400 -4.11 6.14 21.63
N GLN A 401 -3.65 6.98 22.56
CA GLN A 401 -3.58 8.42 22.32
C GLN A 401 -2.60 8.69 21.19
N ILE A 402 -3.12 8.75 19.97
CA ILE A 402 -2.36 8.85 18.74
C ILE A 402 -1.57 10.15 18.89
N PRO A 403 -0.23 10.09 19.05
CA PRO A 403 0.52 11.28 19.39
C PRO A 403 0.21 12.36 18.37
N ASP A 404 0.11 13.61 18.82
CA ASP A 404 -0.39 14.68 17.93
C ASP A 404 0.50 14.82 16.66
N ARG A 405 1.76 14.35 16.73
CA ARG A 405 2.67 14.14 15.60
C ARG A 405 2.21 13.08 14.59
N THR A 406 1.67 11.95 15.03
CA THR A 406 1.11 10.88 14.15
C THR A 406 -0.25 11.30 13.60
N ASN A 407 -1.11 11.92 14.41
CA ASN A 407 -2.34 12.54 13.91
C ASN A 407 -2.04 13.63 12.87
N ARG A 408 -1.00 14.45 13.07
CA ARG A 408 -0.49 15.39 12.05
C ARG A 408 0.15 14.70 10.85
N ARG A 409 0.88 13.58 10.99
CA ARG A 409 1.41 12.82 9.83
C ARG A 409 0.29 12.26 8.97
N LEU A 410 -0.68 11.57 9.57
CA LEU A 410 -1.87 11.09 8.88
C LEU A 410 -2.64 12.27 8.27
N ALA A 411 -2.85 13.36 9.01
CA ALA A 411 -3.50 14.56 8.47
C ALA A 411 -2.67 15.31 7.41
N VAL A 412 -1.36 15.13 7.30
CA VAL A 412 -0.53 15.68 6.21
C VAL A 412 -0.63 14.78 4.97
N ILE A 413 -0.61 13.46 5.16
CA ILE A 413 -0.89 12.47 4.11
C ILE A 413 -2.32 12.64 3.56
N PHE A 414 -3.28 13.08 4.38
CA PHE A 414 -4.70 13.23 4.02
C PHE A 414 -5.21 14.69 3.90
N LYS A 415 -4.38 15.73 4.07
CA LYS A 415 -4.76 17.16 3.87
C LYS A 415 -3.68 18.00 3.17
N ALA A 416 -2.94 17.42 2.23
CA ALA A 416 -2.08 18.20 1.35
C ALA A 416 -2.93 19.15 0.47
N LYS A 417 -2.93 20.45 0.83
CA LYS A 417 -3.66 21.60 0.24
C LYS A 417 -5.13 21.78 0.66
N ALA A 418 -5.34 22.76 1.54
CA ALA A 418 -6.44 23.74 1.46
C ALA A 418 -5.94 25.08 2.03
N PRO A 419 -6.14 26.24 1.37
CA PRO A 419 -5.72 27.54 1.90
C PRO A 419 -6.68 28.04 2.98
N ILE A 420 -6.16 28.81 3.95
CA ILE A 420 -6.95 29.37 5.05
C ILE A 420 -7.58 30.69 4.63
N GLY A 421 -8.88 30.66 4.28
CA GLY A 421 -9.71 31.85 4.15
C GLY A 421 -10.31 32.27 5.50
N LYS A 422 -10.25 33.57 5.81
CA LYS A 422 -10.92 34.16 6.98
C LYS A 422 -12.25 34.84 6.58
N ASP A 423 -13.01 35.19 7.62
CA ASP A 423 -14.06 36.22 7.65
C ASP A 423 -15.34 36.02 6.82
N SER A 424 -16.44 35.81 7.52
CA SER A 424 -17.69 36.57 7.29
C SER A 424 -18.60 36.49 8.53
N ALA A 425 -19.31 37.59 8.81
CA ALA A 425 -20.14 37.72 10.01
C ALA A 425 -21.56 37.16 9.83
N GLY A 426 -22.20 36.77 10.94
CA GLY A 426 -23.46 36.04 10.92
C GLY A 426 -24.70 36.86 10.52
N VAL A 427 -25.68 36.18 9.91
CA VAL A 427 -27.02 36.70 9.60
C VAL A 427 -28.07 35.80 10.28
N LYS A 428 -29.04 36.40 10.98
CA LYS A 428 -30.14 35.65 11.61
C LYS A 428 -31.18 35.23 10.56
N PRO A 429 -31.70 33.98 10.58
CA PRO A 429 -32.83 33.59 9.75
C PRO A 429 -34.09 34.39 10.09
N LYS A 430 -34.86 34.79 9.07
CA LYS A 430 -36.20 35.38 9.20
C LYS A 430 -37.22 34.33 8.75
N ALA A 431 -38.26 34.11 9.56
CA ALA A 431 -39.24 33.04 9.31
C ALA A 431 -40.04 33.25 8.01
N ILE A 432 -40.39 32.14 7.36
CA ILE A 432 -41.25 32.06 6.18
C ILE A 432 -42.65 31.61 6.63
N PRO A 433 -43.75 32.24 6.18
CA PRO A 433 -45.11 31.76 6.48
C PRO A 433 -45.45 30.51 5.69
N GLU A 434 -46.05 29.51 6.34
CA GLU A 434 -46.63 28.35 5.66
C GLU A 434 -47.83 28.78 4.81
N THR A 435 -47.93 28.25 3.59
CA THR A 435 -49.10 28.45 2.71
C THR A 435 -49.58 27.10 2.21
N ILE A 436 -50.82 26.74 2.52
CA ILE A 436 -51.39 25.41 2.22
C ILE A 436 -51.77 25.34 0.72
N PRO A 437 -51.22 24.41 -0.08
CA PRO A 437 -51.57 24.29 -1.49
C PRO A 437 -52.92 23.58 -1.68
N ASN A 438 -53.81 24.21 -2.44
CA ASN A 438 -55.10 23.65 -2.81
C ASN A 438 -54.94 22.57 -3.91
N LYS A 439 -55.75 21.50 -3.89
CA LYS A 439 -55.60 20.34 -4.79
C LYS A 439 -56.51 20.43 -6.02
N GLU A 440 -55.96 20.87 -7.14
CA GLU A 440 -56.54 20.55 -8.46
C GLU A 440 -56.13 19.14 -8.93
N PRO A 441 -56.95 18.46 -9.76
CA PRO A 441 -56.61 17.15 -10.31
C PRO A 441 -55.51 17.27 -11.37
N VAL A 442 -54.29 16.86 -10.99
CA VAL A 442 -53.12 16.82 -11.86
C VAL A 442 -53.38 15.92 -13.08
N LYS A 443 -53.33 16.50 -14.29
CA LYS A 443 -53.34 15.74 -15.55
C LYS A 443 -52.19 14.74 -15.54
N ALA A 444 -52.43 13.52 -15.99
CA ALA A 444 -51.41 12.47 -16.05
C ALA A 444 -50.13 13.01 -16.73
N PRO A 445 -48.95 12.88 -16.10
CA PRO A 445 -47.72 13.43 -16.66
C PRO A 445 -47.41 12.76 -18.01
N GLY A 446 -46.99 13.58 -18.97
CA GLY A 446 -46.45 13.07 -20.23
C GLY A 446 -45.17 12.24 -20.02
N PRO A 447 -44.71 11.52 -21.05
CA PRO A 447 -43.48 10.74 -20.95
C PRO A 447 -42.30 11.61 -20.46
N LEU A 448 -41.53 11.09 -19.51
CA LEU A 448 -40.43 11.81 -18.87
C LEU A 448 -39.22 11.91 -19.82
N VAL A 449 -39.18 12.97 -20.61
CA VAL A 449 -38.07 13.25 -21.54
C VAL A 449 -36.95 14.01 -20.82
N PHE A 450 -35.77 13.40 -20.72
CA PHE A 450 -34.54 14.14 -20.41
C PHE A 450 -34.29 15.18 -21.50
N THR A 451 -34.18 16.44 -21.11
CA THR A 451 -33.97 17.56 -22.04
C THR A 451 -32.53 18.01 -21.92
N PRO A 452 -31.68 17.86 -22.96
CA PRO A 452 -30.32 18.41 -22.96
C PRO A 452 -30.31 19.92 -22.72
N ARG A 453 -29.45 20.39 -21.80
CA ARG A 453 -29.33 21.82 -21.44
C ARG A 453 -27.88 22.27 -21.64
N PRO A 454 -27.61 23.37 -22.34
CA PRO A 454 -26.26 23.93 -22.43
C PRO A 454 -25.65 24.21 -21.05
N GLY A 455 -24.32 24.23 -20.97
CA GLY A 455 -23.58 24.48 -19.72
C GLY A 455 -22.98 23.22 -19.08
N ARG A 456 -22.73 23.30 -17.76
CA ARG A 456 -21.94 22.33 -16.97
C ARG A 456 -22.82 21.58 -15.98
N TRP A 457 -23.02 20.30 -16.20
CA TRP A 457 -23.95 19.46 -15.45
C TRP A 457 -23.28 18.21 -14.90
N TRP A 458 -23.42 17.94 -13.60
CA TRP A 458 -23.13 16.61 -13.05
C TRP A 458 -24.43 15.80 -12.96
N ILE A 459 -24.30 14.49 -13.18
CA ILE A 459 -25.42 13.55 -13.26
C ILE A 459 -25.09 12.35 -12.40
N CYS A 460 -25.99 12.03 -11.47
CA CYS A 460 -25.83 10.91 -10.55
C CYS A 460 -26.68 9.73 -10.99
N LEU A 461 -26.02 8.58 -11.24
CA LEU A 461 -26.68 7.32 -11.54
C LEU A 461 -26.61 6.37 -10.33
N GLN A 462 -27.70 5.66 -10.08
CA GLN A 462 -27.83 4.66 -9.01
C GLN A 462 -27.08 3.35 -9.32
N ARG A 463 -26.80 3.08 -10.59
CA ARG A 463 -26.06 1.89 -11.05
C ARG A 463 -24.94 2.27 -12.01
N ASP A 464 -23.75 1.68 -11.83
CA ASP A 464 -22.64 1.83 -12.77
C ASP A 464 -22.96 1.26 -14.17
N ALA A 465 -23.77 0.18 -14.22
CA ALA A 465 -24.25 -0.45 -15.45
C ALA A 465 -25.00 0.51 -16.37
N ASP A 466 -25.61 1.57 -15.82
CA ASP A 466 -26.35 2.57 -16.58
C ASP A 466 -25.47 3.67 -17.18
N VAL A 467 -24.18 3.73 -16.83
CA VAL A 467 -23.25 4.76 -17.37
C VAL A 467 -22.96 4.56 -18.86
N ILE A 468 -22.64 3.34 -19.32
CA ILE A 468 -22.41 3.10 -20.76
C ILE A 468 -23.69 3.34 -21.59
N PRO A 469 -24.89 2.82 -21.19
CA PRO A 469 -26.14 3.21 -21.80
C PRO A 469 -26.30 4.73 -21.88
N PHE A 470 -25.99 5.46 -20.81
CA PHE A 470 -26.20 6.91 -20.74
C PHE A 470 -25.19 7.72 -21.58
N ILE A 471 -23.93 7.29 -21.67
CA ILE A 471 -22.97 7.87 -22.63
C ILE A 471 -23.48 7.68 -24.06
N CYS A 472 -23.99 6.50 -24.42
CA CYS A 472 -24.55 6.23 -25.74
C CYS A 472 -25.86 7.00 -26.01
N TYR A 473 -26.69 7.22 -25.00
CA TYR A 473 -27.88 8.09 -25.09
C TYR A 473 -27.48 9.55 -25.31
N LEU A 474 -26.57 10.10 -24.50
CA LEU A 474 -26.06 11.46 -24.67
C LEU A 474 -25.41 11.66 -26.04
N ALA A 475 -24.56 10.72 -26.47
CA ALA A 475 -23.96 10.74 -27.80
C ALA A 475 -25.02 10.71 -28.91
N HIS A 476 -26.17 10.07 -28.71
CA HIS A 476 -27.28 10.09 -29.66
C HIS A 476 -28.06 11.42 -29.68
N GLN A 477 -28.06 12.19 -28.59
CA GLN A 477 -28.63 13.56 -28.55
C GLN A 477 -27.67 14.63 -29.10
N HIS A 478 -26.36 14.33 -29.17
CA HIS A 478 -25.29 15.29 -29.45
C HIS A 478 -24.41 14.81 -30.61
N PRO A 479 -24.75 15.19 -31.88
CA PRO A 479 -24.15 14.66 -33.11
C PRO A 479 -22.63 14.55 -33.11
N LYS A 480 -21.94 15.54 -32.55
CA LYS A 480 -20.50 15.51 -32.33
C LYS A 480 -20.22 15.45 -30.83
N SER A 481 -19.79 14.29 -30.34
CA SER A 481 -19.57 14.02 -28.91
C SER A 481 -18.15 13.55 -28.62
N MET A 482 -17.57 14.02 -27.52
CA MET A 482 -16.34 13.48 -26.95
C MET A 482 -16.61 12.85 -25.58
N CYS A 483 -16.13 11.63 -25.35
CA CYS A 483 -16.21 10.94 -24.06
C CYS A 483 -14.82 10.77 -23.45
N CYS A 484 -14.63 11.34 -22.26
CA CYS A 484 -13.45 11.21 -21.43
C CYS A 484 -13.66 10.07 -20.42
N ILE A 485 -12.96 8.95 -20.59
CA ILE A 485 -13.03 7.78 -19.73
C ILE A 485 -11.95 7.91 -18.64
N SER A 486 -12.36 8.35 -17.46
CA SER A 486 -11.44 8.80 -16.39
C SER A 486 -10.84 7.69 -15.54
N HIS A 487 -11.16 6.44 -15.85
CA HIS A 487 -10.64 5.25 -15.19
C HIS A 487 -9.83 4.33 -16.10
N THR A 488 -9.25 4.88 -17.17
CA THR A 488 -8.33 4.16 -18.05
C THR A 488 -7.16 5.01 -18.51
N ASP A 489 -6.00 4.37 -18.67
CA ASP A 489 -4.81 4.90 -19.35
C ASP A 489 -4.86 4.70 -20.88
N SER A 490 -5.88 4.00 -21.41
CA SER A 490 -6.08 3.78 -22.85
C SER A 490 -7.56 3.58 -23.20
N ALA A 491 -8.18 4.59 -23.83
CA ALA A 491 -9.57 4.51 -24.31
C ALA A 491 -9.80 3.42 -25.38
N PHE A 492 -8.72 2.88 -25.97
CA PHE A 492 -8.75 1.87 -27.02
C PHE A 492 -9.62 0.65 -26.69
N VAL A 493 -9.52 0.14 -25.46
CA VAL A 493 -10.21 -1.10 -25.03
C VAL A 493 -11.74 -0.98 -24.99
N TYR A 494 -12.26 0.24 -24.89
CA TYR A 494 -13.69 0.52 -24.94
C TYR A 494 -14.21 0.66 -26.39
N GLY A 495 -13.33 0.84 -27.37
CA GLY A 495 -13.68 1.12 -28.76
C GLY A 495 -14.55 0.03 -29.43
N ASN A 496 -14.23 -1.25 -29.21
CA ASN A 496 -15.05 -2.36 -29.70
C ASN A 496 -16.46 -2.33 -29.10
N LEU A 497 -16.56 -2.08 -27.79
CA LEU A 497 -17.82 -2.09 -27.07
C LEU A 497 -18.72 -0.94 -27.53
N PHE A 498 -18.21 0.29 -27.56
CA PHE A 498 -18.98 1.44 -28.07
C PHE A 498 -19.37 1.27 -29.54
N ASN A 499 -18.53 0.66 -30.41
CA ASN A 499 -18.92 0.35 -31.80
C ASN A 499 -20.09 -0.64 -31.90
N LYS A 500 -20.26 -1.56 -30.95
CA LYS A 500 -21.42 -2.49 -30.90
C LYS A 500 -22.72 -1.80 -30.45
N ILE A 501 -22.66 -0.69 -29.71
CA ILE A 501 -23.81 -0.05 -29.03
C ILE A 501 -24.24 1.26 -29.72
N SER A 502 -23.26 2.06 -30.12
CA SER A 502 -23.41 3.42 -30.63
C SER A 502 -24.10 3.43 -32.00
N THR A 503 -24.91 4.46 -32.26
CA THR A 503 -25.38 4.80 -33.61
C THR A 503 -24.44 5.77 -34.33
N HIS A 504 -23.43 6.28 -33.62
CA HIS A 504 -22.45 7.27 -34.06
C HIS A 504 -21.09 6.61 -34.29
N LYS A 505 -20.35 7.07 -35.30
CA LYS A 505 -19.02 6.62 -35.69
C LYS A 505 -18.04 6.79 -34.52
N VAL A 506 -17.54 5.69 -33.96
CA VAL A 506 -16.66 5.76 -32.79
C VAL A 506 -15.22 6.02 -33.23
N ILE A 507 -14.65 7.15 -32.84
CA ILE A 507 -13.27 7.53 -33.10
C ILE A 507 -12.44 7.20 -31.87
N ILE A 508 -11.54 6.23 -32.01
CA ILE A 508 -10.82 5.60 -30.90
C ILE A 508 -9.41 6.20 -30.80
N THR A 509 -9.07 6.77 -29.63
CA THR A 509 -7.69 7.17 -29.30
C THR A 509 -6.96 6.03 -28.58
N SER A 510 -5.62 6.05 -28.55
CA SER A 510 -4.82 5.03 -27.85
C SER A 510 -3.75 5.64 -26.93
N LYS A 511 -3.04 4.79 -26.17
CA LYS A 511 -2.08 5.20 -25.13
C LYS A 511 -0.93 6.09 -25.63
N LYS A 512 -0.53 6.00 -26.92
CA LYS A 512 0.61 6.74 -27.50
C LYS A 512 0.20 8.19 -27.84
N PRO A 513 1.05 9.22 -27.59
CA PRO A 513 0.69 10.62 -27.89
C PRO A 513 0.28 10.86 -29.34
N ARG A 514 1.07 10.40 -30.32
CA ARG A 514 0.77 10.60 -31.75
C ARG A 514 -0.62 10.08 -32.15
N THR A 515 -1.02 8.90 -31.69
CA THR A 515 -2.34 8.30 -32.00
C THR A 515 -3.50 8.94 -31.23
N LEU A 516 -3.22 9.62 -30.13
CA LEU A 516 -4.19 10.49 -29.46
C LEU A 516 -4.43 11.77 -30.29
N GLU A 517 -3.36 12.42 -30.74
CA GLU A 517 -3.42 13.63 -31.58
C GLU A 517 -4.08 13.34 -32.94
N GLU A 518 -3.67 12.28 -33.64
CA GLU A 518 -4.32 11.82 -34.87
C GLU A 518 -5.82 11.51 -34.68
N GLY A 519 -6.22 11.00 -33.52
CA GLY A 519 -7.61 10.69 -33.20
C GLY A 519 -8.44 11.94 -32.95
N ILE A 520 -7.87 12.89 -32.20
CA ILE A 520 -8.43 14.23 -31.97
C ILE A 520 -8.53 15.02 -33.28
N GLU A 521 -7.53 14.92 -34.16
CA GLU A 521 -7.52 15.59 -35.46
C GLU A 521 -8.56 14.96 -36.41
N ARG A 522 -8.66 13.62 -36.45
CA ARG A 522 -9.72 12.91 -37.20
C ARG A 522 -11.13 13.30 -36.73
N PHE A 523 -11.35 13.40 -35.42
CA PHE A 523 -12.61 13.89 -34.85
C PHE A 523 -12.86 15.35 -35.20
N SER A 524 -11.84 16.20 -35.15
CA SER A 524 -11.97 17.62 -35.52
C SER A 524 -12.37 17.77 -37.00
N LYS A 525 -11.70 17.04 -37.91
CA LYS A 525 -11.95 17.02 -39.36
C LYS A 525 -13.28 16.36 -39.77
N ALA A 526 -13.90 15.54 -38.89
CA ALA A 526 -15.25 15.00 -39.12
C ALA A 526 -16.30 16.12 -39.00
N ALA A 527 -16.50 16.87 -40.09
CA ALA A 527 -17.29 18.10 -40.08
C ALA A 527 -18.81 17.90 -40.04
N LEU A 528 -19.31 16.75 -40.52
CA LEU A 528 -20.75 16.45 -40.69
C LEU A 528 -21.12 15.00 -40.29
N GLU A 529 -20.18 14.21 -39.76
CA GLU A 529 -20.45 12.84 -39.34
C GLU A 529 -20.85 12.78 -37.87
N ASN A 530 -22.01 12.17 -37.60
CA ASN A 530 -22.43 11.75 -36.26
C ASN A 530 -21.35 10.86 -35.63
N SER A 531 -20.61 11.38 -34.66
CA SER A 531 -19.34 10.80 -34.19
C SER A 531 -19.13 10.93 -32.68
N LEU A 532 -18.54 9.87 -32.11
CA LEU A 532 -18.22 9.74 -30.69
C LEU A 532 -16.71 9.49 -30.54
N CYS A 533 -15.96 10.51 -30.10
CA CYS A 533 -14.52 10.35 -29.83
C CYS A 533 -14.30 9.82 -28.41
N LEU A 534 -13.62 8.68 -28.25
CA LEU A 534 -13.24 8.14 -26.95
C LEU A 534 -11.81 8.55 -26.60
N VAL A 535 -11.65 9.20 -25.43
CA VAL A 535 -10.39 9.74 -24.92
C VAL A 535 -10.18 9.30 -23.47
N ARG A 536 -8.94 9.08 -23.04
CA ARG A 536 -8.60 8.80 -21.63
C ARG A 536 -8.74 10.05 -20.76
N GLY A 537 -9.03 9.88 -19.47
CA GLY A 537 -8.94 10.97 -18.49
C GLY A 537 -7.59 11.06 -17.75
N ASN A 538 -6.74 10.03 -17.83
CA ASN A 538 -5.39 10.06 -17.29
C ASN A 538 -4.45 10.97 -18.12
N PRO A 539 -3.47 11.62 -17.49
CA PRO A 539 -2.46 12.44 -18.17
C PRO A 539 -1.50 11.55 -18.98
N LEU A 540 -0.61 12.19 -19.76
CA LEU A 540 0.65 11.56 -20.14
C LEU A 540 1.71 11.87 -19.09
N GLU A 541 2.69 10.98 -18.96
CA GLU A 541 3.91 11.21 -18.16
C GLU A 541 4.88 12.17 -18.87
N THR A 542 4.73 12.35 -20.19
CA THR A 542 5.44 13.35 -20.99
C THR A 542 4.77 14.71 -20.88
N VAL A 543 5.55 15.74 -20.54
CA VAL A 543 5.07 17.10 -20.21
C VAL A 543 4.55 17.89 -21.42
N ASP A 544 4.85 17.43 -22.64
CA ASP A 544 4.44 18.10 -23.89
C ASP A 544 2.91 18.15 -24.04
N ASN A 545 2.38 19.36 -23.92
CA ASN A 545 0.96 19.67 -23.96
C ASN A 545 0.42 19.47 -25.40
N PRO A 546 -0.63 18.64 -25.64
CA PRO A 546 -1.07 18.31 -26.99
C PRO A 546 -1.71 19.52 -27.70
N LEU A 547 -0.92 20.17 -28.56
CA LEU A 547 -1.19 21.44 -29.28
C LEU A 547 -2.44 21.44 -30.19
N SER A 548 -3.16 20.33 -30.25
CA SER A 548 -4.37 20.14 -31.07
C SER A 548 -5.68 20.34 -30.30
N PHE A 549 -5.71 20.21 -28.96
CA PHE A 549 -6.99 20.15 -28.22
C PHE A 549 -7.78 21.47 -28.23
N GLU A 550 -7.11 22.63 -28.20
CA GLU A 550 -7.75 23.94 -28.26
C GLU A 550 -8.62 24.15 -29.53
N ARG A 551 -8.31 23.40 -30.60
CA ARG A 551 -9.01 23.47 -31.89
C ARG A 551 -10.23 22.56 -31.96
N VAL A 552 -10.45 21.70 -30.97
CA VAL A 552 -11.60 20.79 -30.91
C VAL A 552 -12.87 21.58 -30.68
N LYS A 553 -13.89 21.34 -31.52
CA LYS A 553 -15.27 21.79 -31.29
C LYS A 553 -16.24 20.62 -31.46
N ALA A 554 -17.18 20.52 -30.54
CA ALA A 554 -18.18 19.46 -30.46
C ALA A 554 -19.43 19.93 -29.70
N ASP A 555 -20.54 19.23 -29.85
CA ASP A 555 -21.80 19.56 -29.18
C ASP A 555 -21.74 19.23 -27.68
N ALA A 556 -21.08 18.12 -27.33
CA ALA A 556 -20.95 17.64 -25.96
C ALA A 556 -19.56 17.10 -25.60
N LEU A 557 -19.12 17.39 -24.38
CA LEU A 557 -18.08 16.67 -23.66
C LEU A 557 -18.71 15.87 -22.50
N ILE A 558 -18.43 14.58 -22.43
CA ILE A 558 -18.99 13.64 -21.46
C ILE A 558 -17.84 13.05 -20.65
N TYR A 559 -17.84 13.21 -19.34
CA TYR A 559 -16.86 12.60 -18.45
C TYR A 559 -17.45 11.39 -17.73
N TRP A 560 -16.83 10.22 -17.87
CA TRP A 560 -17.14 9.03 -17.09
C TRP A 560 -16.25 9.00 -15.84
N GLY A 561 -16.73 9.64 -14.78
CA GLY A 561 -15.94 10.00 -13.59
C GLY A 561 -15.02 11.21 -13.82
N LEU A 562 -14.47 11.78 -12.75
CA LEU A 562 -13.53 12.90 -12.85
C LEU A 562 -12.16 12.47 -13.39
N PRO A 563 -11.58 13.16 -14.41
CA PRO A 563 -10.21 12.92 -14.88
C PRO A 563 -9.18 13.41 -13.85
N ALA A 564 -7.89 13.31 -14.16
CA ALA A 564 -6.85 13.87 -13.29
C ALA A 564 -6.81 15.41 -13.40
N GLU A 565 -6.42 16.12 -12.33
CA GLU A 565 -6.18 17.57 -12.37
C GLU A 565 -5.10 17.96 -13.40
N SER A 566 -4.10 17.08 -13.58
CA SER A 566 -3.05 17.21 -14.58
C SER A 566 -3.54 16.99 -16.02
N SER A 567 -4.68 16.31 -16.24
CA SER A 567 -5.24 16.03 -17.56
C SER A 567 -5.53 17.31 -18.35
N PHE A 568 -5.27 17.32 -19.66
CA PHE A 568 -5.67 18.42 -20.55
C PHE A 568 -7.20 18.56 -20.65
N LEU A 569 -7.93 17.49 -20.35
CA LEU A 569 -9.39 17.47 -20.23
C LEU A 569 -9.89 17.87 -18.83
N TRP A 570 -9.06 18.35 -17.90
CA TRP A 570 -9.56 18.77 -16.59
C TRP A 570 -10.56 19.94 -16.72
N PRO A 571 -11.72 19.97 -16.02
CA PRO A 571 -12.80 20.89 -16.37
C PRO A 571 -12.50 22.39 -16.25
N SER A 572 -11.48 22.84 -15.52
CA SER A 572 -11.07 24.26 -15.54
C SER A 572 -10.27 24.65 -16.80
N LYS A 573 -9.74 23.68 -17.56
CA LYS A 573 -9.00 23.88 -18.82
C LYS A 573 -9.89 23.86 -20.07
N VAL A 574 -11.14 23.41 -19.94
CA VAL A 574 -12.09 23.29 -21.05
C VAL A 574 -12.97 24.54 -21.16
N SER A 575 -12.86 25.28 -22.26
CA SER A 575 -13.65 26.49 -22.49
C SER A 575 -15.07 26.17 -22.99
N GLN A 576 -16.04 27.05 -22.68
CA GLN A 576 -17.41 26.96 -23.24
C GLN A 576 -17.44 27.19 -24.76
N GLY A 577 -16.39 27.75 -25.36
CA GLY A 577 -16.27 27.94 -26.82
C GLY A 577 -15.90 26.67 -27.60
N GLN A 578 -15.55 25.58 -26.90
CA GLN A 578 -15.25 24.26 -27.48
C GLN A 578 -16.43 23.29 -27.38
N PHE A 579 -17.25 23.37 -26.33
CA PHE A 579 -18.35 22.45 -26.05
C PHE A 579 -19.58 23.16 -25.49
N THR A 580 -20.73 23.02 -26.17
CA THR A 580 -22.03 23.60 -25.75
C THR A 580 -22.55 22.93 -24.48
N HIS A 581 -22.36 21.62 -24.36
CA HIS A 581 -22.78 20.81 -23.22
C HIS A 581 -21.57 20.11 -22.58
N VAL A 582 -21.50 20.12 -21.25
CA VAL A 582 -20.43 19.45 -20.51
C VAL A 582 -21.04 18.64 -19.37
N TYR A 583 -21.04 17.31 -19.50
CA TYR A 583 -21.66 16.37 -18.56
C TYR A 583 -20.60 15.62 -17.76
N VAL A 584 -20.71 15.54 -16.43
CA VAL A 584 -19.92 14.60 -15.62
C VAL A 584 -20.83 13.55 -14.99
N ILE A 585 -20.68 12.30 -15.43
CA ILE A 585 -21.44 11.17 -14.92
C ILE A 585 -20.69 10.61 -13.71
N VAL A 586 -21.35 10.57 -12.55
CA VAL A 586 -20.78 10.10 -11.28
C VAL A 586 -21.69 9.04 -10.65
N PRO A 587 -21.18 7.85 -10.33
CA PRO A 587 -21.87 6.88 -9.49
C PRO A 587 -22.15 7.42 -8.08
N LEU A 588 -23.31 7.09 -7.50
CA LEU A 588 -23.79 7.62 -6.21
C LEU A 588 -22.81 7.42 -5.03
N ASP A 589 -22.07 6.32 -5.03
CA ASP A 589 -20.97 6.00 -4.10
C ASP A 589 -19.76 6.95 -4.26
N GLN A 590 -19.34 7.23 -5.49
CA GLN A 590 -18.25 8.15 -5.82
C GLN A 590 -18.62 9.61 -5.52
N PHE A 591 -19.92 9.94 -5.58
CA PHE A 591 -20.40 11.28 -5.28
C PHE A 591 -20.24 11.64 -3.80
N SER A 592 -20.48 10.67 -2.91
CA SER A 592 -20.48 10.86 -1.45
C SER A 592 -19.08 11.04 -0.84
N THR A 593 -18.05 10.46 -1.46
CA THR A 593 -16.76 10.24 -0.79
C THR A 593 -15.80 11.45 -0.84
N ALA A 594 -15.85 12.26 -1.90
CA ALA A 594 -14.99 13.46 -2.03
C ALA A 594 -15.47 14.54 -3.04
N ARG A 595 -16.46 14.26 -3.89
CA ARG A 595 -16.60 14.99 -5.17
C ARG A 595 -17.49 16.23 -5.17
N LYS A 596 -18.35 16.44 -4.16
CA LYS A 596 -19.23 17.62 -4.11
C LYS A 596 -18.48 18.97 -4.23
N PRO A 597 -17.40 19.24 -3.46
CA PRO A 597 -16.67 20.51 -3.55
C PRO A 597 -16.11 20.76 -4.95
N ILE A 598 -15.39 19.78 -5.51
CA ILE A 598 -14.73 19.85 -6.82
C ILE A 598 -15.74 20.19 -7.94
N MET A 599 -16.95 19.61 -7.90
CA MET A 599 -18.01 19.93 -8.86
C MET A 599 -18.49 21.37 -8.72
N THR A 600 -18.76 21.83 -7.50
CA THR A 600 -19.25 23.19 -7.25
C THR A 600 -18.19 24.25 -7.57
N GLU A 601 -16.93 24.01 -7.23
CA GLU A 601 -15.78 24.88 -7.57
C GLU A 601 -15.54 24.94 -9.08
N SER A 602 -15.75 23.82 -9.79
CA SER A 602 -15.67 23.75 -11.26
C SER A 602 -16.92 24.29 -11.99
N GLY A 603 -17.91 24.81 -11.25
CA GLY A 603 -19.14 25.40 -11.80
C GLY A 603 -20.17 24.41 -12.34
N PHE A 604 -20.16 23.14 -11.89
CA PHE A 604 -21.14 22.14 -12.28
C PHE A 604 -22.36 22.13 -11.35
N GLN A 605 -23.55 22.10 -11.93
CA GLN A 605 -24.83 21.98 -11.24
C GLN A 605 -25.42 20.58 -11.42
N GLU A 606 -26.32 20.14 -10.53
CA GLU A 606 -27.06 18.88 -10.75
C GLU A 606 -27.98 19.04 -11.96
N HIS A 607 -27.97 18.08 -12.89
CA HIS A 607 -28.97 18.13 -13.96
C HIS A 607 -30.37 17.91 -13.36
N PRO A 608 -31.36 18.80 -13.59
CA PRO A 608 -32.68 18.69 -12.96
C PRO A 608 -33.39 17.37 -13.31
N ASP A 609 -33.09 16.82 -14.48
CA ASP A 609 -33.67 15.56 -14.96
C ASP A 609 -32.86 14.32 -14.47
N SER A 610 -31.84 14.47 -13.61
CA SER A 610 -30.98 13.35 -13.16
C SER A 610 -31.76 12.25 -12.42
N ALA A 611 -32.89 12.59 -11.79
CA ALA A 611 -33.77 11.60 -11.17
C ALA A 611 -34.48 10.71 -12.21
N THR A 612 -34.86 11.22 -13.39
CA THR A 612 -35.62 10.45 -14.38
C THR A 612 -34.77 9.43 -15.13
N LEU A 613 -33.45 9.67 -15.24
CA LEU A 613 -32.49 8.72 -15.80
C LEU A 613 -32.39 7.41 -14.99
N ASN A 614 -32.69 7.48 -13.70
CA ASN A 614 -32.70 6.32 -12.80
C ASN A 614 -34.01 5.51 -12.84
N THR A 615 -34.96 5.88 -13.71
CA THR A 615 -36.16 5.05 -13.95
C THR A 615 -35.80 3.69 -14.55
N GLU A 616 -36.61 2.68 -14.23
CA GLU A 616 -36.45 1.31 -14.72
C GLU A 616 -37.61 0.88 -15.63
N GLY A 617 -37.55 -0.34 -16.16
CA GLY A 617 -38.56 -0.91 -17.05
C GLY A 617 -38.55 -0.36 -18.47
N GLU A 618 -39.47 -0.88 -19.28
CA GLU A 618 -39.50 -0.65 -20.74
C GLU A 618 -39.78 0.81 -21.14
N HIS A 619 -40.45 1.56 -20.27
CA HIS A 619 -40.81 2.97 -20.48
C HIS A 619 -39.68 3.94 -20.10
N SER A 620 -38.57 3.47 -19.53
CA SER A 620 -37.42 4.32 -19.27
C SER A 620 -36.73 4.73 -20.58
N ILE A 621 -36.41 6.01 -20.73
CA ILE A 621 -35.64 6.54 -21.87
C ILE A 621 -34.27 5.84 -22.05
N MET A 622 -33.76 5.20 -21.00
CA MET A 622 -32.53 4.43 -21.03
C MET A 622 -32.70 2.99 -21.56
N HIS A 623 -33.92 2.45 -21.56
CA HIS A 623 -34.18 1.04 -21.89
C HIS A 623 -33.62 0.57 -23.25
N PRO A 624 -33.78 1.31 -24.37
CA PRO A 624 -33.23 0.90 -25.67
C PRO A 624 -31.69 0.84 -25.70
N PHE A 625 -31.02 1.59 -24.82
CA PHE A 625 -29.56 1.60 -24.69
C PHE A 625 -29.08 0.52 -23.72
N ARG A 626 -29.83 0.24 -22.65
CA ARG A 626 -29.58 -0.89 -21.73
C ARG A 626 -29.57 -2.23 -22.47
N GLU A 627 -30.60 -2.52 -23.27
CA GLU A 627 -30.66 -3.79 -24.01
C GLU A 627 -29.57 -3.92 -25.09
N LYS A 628 -29.18 -2.82 -25.76
CA LYS A 628 -28.01 -2.80 -26.65
C LYS A 628 -26.71 -3.10 -25.91
N VAL A 629 -26.50 -2.49 -24.73
CA VAL A 629 -25.32 -2.72 -23.88
C VAL A 629 -25.28 -4.17 -23.42
N LYS A 630 -26.38 -4.70 -22.89
CA LYS A 630 -26.55 -6.10 -22.50
C LYS A 630 -26.22 -7.07 -23.66
N SER A 631 -26.72 -6.82 -24.87
CA SER A 631 -26.38 -7.61 -26.07
C SER A 631 -24.91 -7.48 -26.50
N ALA A 632 -24.31 -6.30 -26.37
CA ALA A 632 -22.91 -6.05 -26.70
C ALA A 632 -21.95 -6.71 -25.68
N LEU A 633 -22.32 -6.71 -24.39
CA LEU A 633 -21.59 -7.37 -23.32
C LEU A 633 -21.71 -8.90 -23.40
N ALA A 634 -22.89 -9.44 -23.73
CA ALA A 634 -23.08 -10.87 -24.01
C ALA A 634 -22.26 -11.37 -25.22
N SER A 635 -21.91 -10.47 -26.15
CA SER A 635 -21.03 -10.72 -27.30
C SER A 635 -19.62 -10.14 -27.14
N THR A 636 -19.20 -9.85 -25.90
CA THR A 636 -17.83 -9.41 -25.57
C THR A 636 -17.02 -10.60 -25.07
N THR A 637 -15.82 -10.77 -25.61
CA THR A 637 -14.97 -11.94 -25.36
C THR A 637 -14.26 -11.85 -24.01
N PRO A 638 -13.88 -13.00 -23.40
CA PRO A 638 -13.00 -13.01 -22.22
C PRO A 638 -11.62 -12.38 -22.43
N GLY A 639 -11.23 -12.10 -23.69
CA GLY A 639 -10.03 -11.32 -24.03
C GLY A 639 -10.28 -9.81 -23.91
N GLU A 640 -11.38 -9.32 -24.48
CA GLU A 640 -11.81 -7.91 -24.35
C GLU A 640 -12.05 -7.53 -22.87
N TYR A 641 -12.72 -8.36 -22.07
CA TYR A 641 -12.86 -8.12 -20.62
C TYR A 641 -11.51 -8.07 -19.89
N ARG A 642 -10.55 -8.92 -20.27
CA ARG A 642 -9.18 -8.88 -19.71
C ARG A 642 -8.45 -7.59 -20.10
N GLN A 643 -8.59 -7.12 -21.34
CA GLN A 643 -8.04 -5.83 -21.76
C GLN A 643 -8.65 -4.67 -20.97
N ILE A 644 -9.98 -4.62 -20.84
CA ILE A 644 -10.67 -3.57 -20.07
C ILE A 644 -10.24 -3.60 -18.59
N SER A 645 -10.01 -4.78 -17.99
CA SER A 645 -9.44 -4.89 -16.65
C SER A 645 -7.96 -4.47 -16.54
N HIS A 646 -7.15 -4.73 -17.58
CA HIS A 646 -5.71 -4.45 -17.56
C HIS A 646 -5.43 -2.95 -17.71
N PHE A 647 -6.20 -2.27 -18.55
CA PHE A 647 -6.16 -0.81 -18.73
C PHE A 647 -7.13 -0.09 -17.77
N TYR A 648 -7.57 -0.72 -16.66
CA TYR A 648 -8.34 -0.04 -15.61
C TYR A 648 -7.37 0.66 -14.63
N PHE A 649 -7.24 1.97 -14.79
CA PHE A 649 -6.34 2.79 -13.97
C PHE A 649 -7.03 4.13 -13.65
N PRO A 650 -7.57 4.32 -12.43
CA PRO A 650 -8.36 5.49 -12.11
C PRO A 650 -7.54 6.70 -11.66
N ALA A 651 -7.79 7.83 -12.34
CA ALA A 651 -7.16 9.14 -12.13
C ALA A 651 -7.37 9.71 -10.72
N ASN A 652 -8.44 9.27 -10.07
CA ASN A 652 -8.84 9.61 -8.70
C ASN A 652 -9.03 8.30 -7.93
N PRO A 653 -8.91 8.28 -6.58
CA PRO A 653 -9.13 7.09 -5.78
C PRO A 653 -10.41 6.33 -6.18
N ALA A 654 -10.23 5.06 -6.54
CA ALA A 654 -11.31 4.23 -7.04
C ALA A 654 -12.32 3.92 -5.92
N ALA A 655 -13.61 4.01 -6.21
CA ALA A 655 -14.62 3.41 -5.33
C ALA A 655 -14.63 1.87 -5.41
N TYR A 656 -14.14 1.32 -6.52
CA TYR A 656 -14.20 -0.09 -6.86
C TYR A 656 -12.84 -0.59 -7.37
N THR A 657 -12.52 -1.86 -7.11
CA THR A 657 -11.41 -2.53 -7.79
C THR A 657 -11.76 -2.76 -9.27
N ALA A 658 -10.77 -3.01 -10.14
CA ALA A 658 -11.04 -3.32 -11.56
C ALA A 658 -12.08 -4.45 -11.72
N THR A 659 -12.00 -5.50 -10.90
CA THR A 659 -12.95 -6.63 -10.90
C THR A 659 -14.36 -6.22 -10.45
N GLU A 660 -14.48 -5.35 -9.44
CA GLU A 660 -15.78 -4.88 -8.95
C GLU A 660 -16.39 -3.85 -9.91
N PHE A 661 -15.58 -3.00 -10.54
CA PHE A 661 -15.99 -2.16 -11.66
C PHE A 661 -16.50 -3.01 -12.84
N LEU A 662 -15.77 -4.08 -13.24
CA LEU A 662 -16.27 -5.01 -14.26
C LEU A 662 -17.61 -5.61 -13.84
N LYS A 663 -17.77 -6.05 -12.58
CA LYS A 663 -19.05 -6.59 -12.09
C LYS A 663 -20.20 -5.59 -12.13
N ARG A 664 -19.96 -4.31 -11.80
CA ARG A 664 -21.03 -3.30 -11.68
C ARG A 664 -21.35 -2.59 -13.00
N ALA A 665 -20.35 -2.36 -13.85
CA ALA A 665 -20.49 -1.60 -15.09
C ALA A 665 -20.51 -2.47 -16.36
N MET A 666 -19.93 -3.68 -16.32
CA MET A 666 -19.60 -4.48 -17.51
C MET A 666 -20.16 -5.90 -17.51
N LEU A 667 -20.69 -6.39 -16.39
CA LEU A 667 -21.34 -7.69 -16.29
C LEU A 667 -22.78 -7.46 -15.84
N TRP A 668 -23.72 -7.45 -16.79
CA TRP A 668 -25.14 -7.30 -16.51
C TRP A 668 -25.72 -8.57 -15.88
N ASN A 669 -25.30 -8.86 -14.66
CA ASN A 669 -26.00 -9.75 -13.75
C ASN A 669 -27.33 -9.05 -13.39
N GLY A 670 -28.46 -9.62 -13.80
CA GLY A 670 -29.79 -9.03 -13.60
C GLY A 670 -30.26 -9.11 -12.15
N TYR A 671 -29.66 -8.28 -11.30
CA TYR A 671 -30.08 -7.95 -9.94
C TYR A 671 -31.03 -6.76 -9.94
#